data_AF-A0A7K1B6B2-F1
#
_entry.id   AF-A0A7K1B6B2-F1
#
_cell.length_a   1.000
_cell.length_b   1.000
_cell.length_c   1.000
_cell.angle_alpha   90.00
_cell.angle_beta   90.00
_cell.angle_gamma   90.00
#
_symmetry.space_group_name_H-M   'P 1'
#
loop_
_entity.id
_entity.type
_entity.pdbx_description
1 polymer ?
#
loop_
_entity_poly.entity_id
_entity_poly.type
_entity_poly.pdbx_seq_one_letter_code
_entity_poly.pdbx_strand_id
1 'polypeptide(L)'
;MSMARRMIGGLVGGALALASLLAGATAPAAASGAPVPTPIPAAADWLTTVNYFRAMAGLGPVTEDAMLSDGAYKHSCYMVRNGIISHDENPSLPGYTPEGHAAGQNGNVAVSSSATATARSHIELWMTGPFHAIGVLRQNLQRVGFGLCADPAATRWRSGATLDVLRGRGPATPRTAPIVWPGDGTTTSLNRFIVETPDPRSYCGYPTNQPAGLPVIAMMPEAVNGNVSASVVGPDGPLPTCALSRLNTNDVAQSILAGDNAIVAMPRSPLGPGTYTVTVTSQARTVTWSFTVDPAAANGVVPPAPTASPSGPAVGFQAITPARVVDTREWLGATRLEAGVTKTLQIAGSGGVPVGASAISGNFTVVGQSGGGFLTVWNCSPTRPLASTVNFRAGEVTPNAATVPLDAGGRICAFSTTDTDLVVDVNGFYGSAGASRFTPVAPTRLMDTRIPLGAPGRLSPGETVELQVTGRGGVPAGVSAVTLNVTSTDASTLGYVTVYACDGERPLVSNLNPSPGRVRPNLVMTPVSGDGTVCLFTLGATDLVVDVTGYLSAGSTGVFTPTEPFRFLDTRERLSTEMNGGTGGNVLGGGQTLRIQIAGQRGVPSDAKAVSINLTVTDALGAGYVTAWPCGERPTTSTANYNATQPVSNGAQLPLAADGALCVFSLWPTHVVIDVNGWWS
;
A
#
# COMPACT_ATOMS: atom_id res chain seq x y z
N MET A 1 19.34 -77.58 60.66
CA MET A 1 19.69 -78.58 59.63
C MET A 1 20.51 -77.86 58.57
N SER A 2 21.84 -77.92 58.69
CA SER A 2 22.71 -78.84 57.91
C SER A 2 22.79 -78.42 56.44
N MET A 3 23.84 -77.67 56.10
CA MET A 3 24.99 -78.08 55.27
C MET A 3 24.76 -77.69 53.80
N ALA A 4 25.49 -76.71 53.22
CA ALA A 4 26.93 -76.60 52.96
C ALA A 4 27.39 -77.28 51.65
N ARG A 5 28.21 -76.51 50.91
CA ARG A 5 29.30 -76.83 49.94
C ARG A 5 29.08 -76.12 48.59
N ARG A 6 30.06 -75.49 47.95
CA ARG A 6 31.53 -75.34 48.13
C ARG A 6 31.98 -74.15 47.25
N MET A 7 32.66 -73.15 47.81
CA MET A 7 34.07 -72.74 47.57
C MET A 7 34.67 -72.90 46.16
N ILE A 8 35.26 -71.78 45.69
CA ILE A 8 36.60 -71.50 45.09
C ILE A 8 36.38 -70.29 44.16
N GLY A 9 37.05 -69.13 44.19
CA GLY A 9 38.36 -68.71 44.67
C GLY A 9 38.99 -67.85 43.55
N GLY A 10 39.26 -66.57 43.78
CA GLY A 10 39.92 -65.70 42.79
C GLY A 10 39.88 -64.21 43.14
N LEU A 11 40.97 -63.70 43.72
CA LEU A 11 41.25 -62.27 43.85
C LEU A 11 41.40 -61.61 42.46
N VAL A 12 41.00 -60.34 42.31
CA VAL A 12 41.85 -59.21 41.86
C VAL A 12 41.09 -57.87 42.01
N GLY A 13 41.81 -56.92 42.61
CA GLY A 13 41.67 -55.45 42.67
C GLY A 13 40.62 -54.69 41.84
N GLY A 14 39.83 -53.88 42.56
CA GLY A 14 39.96 -52.43 42.56
C GLY A 14 39.47 -51.62 41.35
N ALA A 15 38.34 -50.93 41.53
CA ALA A 15 38.16 -49.52 41.13
C ALA A 15 36.89 -48.95 41.78
N LEU A 16 37.05 -48.04 42.74
CA LEU A 16 35.97 -47.15 43.18
C LEU A 16 35.64 -46.18 42.03
N ALA A 17 34.45 -46.27 41.47
CA ALA A 17 33.90 -45.22 40.63
C ALA A 17 33.02 -44.31 41.50
N LEU A 18 33.53 -43.13 41.85
CA LEU A 18 32.69 -42.01 42.28
C LEU A 18 31.91 -41.53 41.04
N ALA A 19 30.61 -41.81 41.01
CA ALA A 19 29.70 -41.21 40.05
C ALA A 19 29.31 -39.81 40.54
N SER A 20 29.96 -38.79 40.00
CA SER A 20 29.53 -37.38 40.12
C SER A 20 28.33 -37.14 39.20
N LEU A 21 27.14 -37.05 39.79
CA LEU A 21 25.95 -36.52 39.13
C LEU A 21 26.13 -35.02 38.88
N LEU A 22 26.52 -34.65 37.66
CA LEU A 22 26.37 -33.28 37.15
C LEU A 22 24.92 -33.12 36.65
N ALA A 23 24.04 -32.67 37.54
CA ALA A 23 22.77 -32.11 37.14
C ALA A 23 23.04 -30.80 36.36
N GLY A 24 22.79 -30.80 35.06
CA GLY A 24 22.85 -29.59 34.24
C GLY A 24 21.78 -28.62 34.71
N ALA A 25 22.19 -27.53 35.36
CA ALA A 25 21.28 -26.46 35.74
C ALA A 25 20.75 -25.77 34.47
N THR A 26 19.45 -25.91 34.22
CA THR A 26 18.71 -25.04 33.29
C THR A 26 18.62 -23.66 33.92
N ALA A 27 19.45 -22.71 33.50
CA ALA A 27 19.24 -21.32 33.85
C ALA A 27 18.09 -20.78 32.99
N PRO A 28 16.98 -20.29 33.57
CA PRO A 28 16.03 -19.50 32.79
C PRO A 28 16.76 -18.28 32.22
N ALA A 29 16.37 -17.84 31.02
CA ALA A 29 16.79 -16.54 30.52
C ALA A 29 16.53 -15.47 31.60
N ALA A 30 17.40 -14.46 31.68
CA ALA A 30 17.29 -13.42 32.71
C ALA A 30 15.89 -12.80 32.70
N ALA A 31 15.37 -12.52 33.91
CA ALA A 31 14.05 -11.97 34.13
C ALA A 31 13.73 -10.78 33.20
N SER A 32 12.60 -10.93 32.52
CA SER A 32 11.92 -10.04 31.57
C SER A 32 11.49 -8.70 32.17
N GLY A 33 12.45 -7.82 32.47
CA GLY A 33 12.16 -6.47 32.99
C GLY A 33 12.02 -5.37 31.94
N ALA A 34 12.50 -5.59 30.71
CA ALA A 34 12.34 -4.61 29.64
C ALA A 34 10.93 -4.74 29.03
N PRO A 35 10.16 -3.65 28.88
CA PRO A 35 8.90 -3.69 28.15
C PRO A 35 9.16 -4.24 26.75
N VAL A 36 8.37 -5.25 26.33
CA VAL A 36 8.36 -5.71 24.93
C VAL A 36 8.10 -4.47 24.07
N PRO A 37 8.96 -4.17 23.08
CA PRO A 37 8.76 -2.99 22.26
C PRO A 37 7.40 -3.07 21.56
N THR A 38 6.66 -1.97 21.57
CA THR A 38 5.41 -1.86 20.83
C THR A 38 5.66 -2.11 19.34
N PRO A 39 4.71 -2.70 18.61
CA PRO A 39 4.77 -2.81 17.16
C PRO A 39 5.22 -1.50 16.49
N ILE A 40 6.19 -1.61 15.58
CA ILE A 40 6.80 -0.45 14.92
C ILE A 40 5.85 0.13 13.85
N PRO A 41 5.70 1.46 13.70
CA PRO A 41 4.88 2.02 12.62
C PRO A 41 5.41 1.71 11.21
N ALA A 42 4.52 1.53 10.23
CA ALA A 42 4.89 1.31 8.82
C ALA A 42 5.85 2.39 8.28
N ALA A 43 5.64 3.65 8.69
CA ALA A 43 6.42 4.81 8.27
C ALA A 43 7.60 5.15 9.21
N ALA A 44 7.99 4.23 10.11
CA ALA A 44 9.09 4.49 11.04
C ALA A 44 10.39 4.84 10.31
N ASP A 45 11.11 5.83 10.83
CA ASP A 45 12.42 6.19 10.33
C ASP A 45 13.46 5.10 10.61
N TRP A 46 14.66 5.30 10.05
CA TRP A 46 15.73 4.31 10.12
C TRP A 46 16.22 4.08 11.57
N LEU A 47 16.32 5.13 12.38
CA LEU A 47 16.85 5.04 13.74
C LEU A 47 15.85 4.37 14.69
N THR A 48 14.57 4.70 14.53
CA THR A 48 13.44 4.03 15.18
C THR A 48 13.44 2.55 14.83
N THR A 49 13.69 2.19 13.56
CA THR A 49 13.77 0.80 13.13
C THR A 49 14.94 0.04 13.76
N VAL A 50 16.14 0.63 13.80
CA VAL A 50 17.29 0.03 14.49
C VAL A 50 16.99 -0.17 15.98
N ASN A 51 16.46 0.86 16.63
CA ASN A 51 16.17 0.82 18.07
C ASN A 51 15.02 -0.12 18.43
N TYR A 52 14.06 -0.34 17.53
CA TYR A 52 13.02 -1.35 17.70
C TYR A 52 13.61 -2.77 17.80
N PHE A 53 14.51 -3.14 16.89
CA PHE A 53 15.15 -4.45 16.91
C PHE A 53 16.09 -4.64 18.11
N ARG A 54 16.79 -3.58 18.51
CA ARG A 54 17.61 -3.59 19.73
C ARG A 54 16.75 -3.77 20.98
N ALA A 55 15.67 -3.00 21.11
CA ALA A 55 14.74 -3.14 22.22
C ALA A 55 14.11 -4.54 22.28
N MET A 56 13.82 -5.14 21.12
CA MET A 56 13.31 -6.51 21.04
C MET A 56 14.29 -7.51 21.64
N ALA A 57 15.60 -7.33 21.44
CA ALA A 57 16.64 -8.14 22.07
C ALA A 57 17.00 -7.72 23.51
N GLY A 58 16.23 -6.81 24.13
CA GLY A 58 16.47 -6.31 25.49
C GLY A 58 17.64 -5.32 25.61
N LEU A 59 18.05 -4.69 24.51
CA LEU A 59 19.18 -3.76 24.47
C LEU A 59 18.72 -2.31 24.51
N GLY A 60 19.57 -1.45 25.09
CA GLY A 60 19.36 0.00 25.09
C GLY A 60 19.47 0.61 23.69
N PRO A 61 18.82 1.76 23.44
CA PRO A 61 18.85 2.42 22.14
C PRO A 61 20.25 2.95 21.81
N VAL A 62 20.53 3.08 20.52
CA VAL A 62 21.68 3.81 19.97
C VAL A 62 21.25 5.20 19.52
N THR A 63 22.21 6.11 19.43
CA THR A 63 22.01 7.44 18.83
C THR A 63 22.67 7.53 17.46
N GLU A 64 22.18 8.45 16.62
CA GLU A 64 22.86 8.78 15.37
C GLU A 64 24.20 9.50 15.63
N ASP A 65 25.20 9.17 14.82
CA ASP A 65 26.41 9.96 14.63
C ASP A 65 26.43 10.51 13.19
N ALA A 66 26.20 11.82 13.05
CA ALA A 66 25.99 12.46 11.75
C ALA A 66 27.20 12.32 10.81
N MET A 67 28.43 12.24 11.34
CA MET A 67 29.62 12.01 10.51
C MET A 67 29.65 10.58 9.95
N LEU A 68 29.22 9.59 10.74
CA LEU A 68 29.09 8.22 10.27
C LEU A 68 27.95 8.12 9.24
N SER A 69 26.84 8.83 9.42
CA SER A 69 25.73 8.88 8.46
C SER A 69 26.15 9.49 7.12
N ASP A 70 26.94 10.57 7.12
CA ASP A 70 27.49 11.16 5.89
C ASP A 70 28.36 10.16 5.12
N GLY A 71 29.26 9.46 5.80
CA GLY A 71 30.06 8.39 5.19
C GLY A 71 29.18 7.25 4.64
N ALA A 72 28.19 6.80 5.41
CA ALA A 72 27.27 5.76 4.99
C ALA A 72 26.45 6.15 3.76
N TYR A 73 26.03 7.42 3.64
CA TYR A 73 25.33 7.94 2.47
C TYR A 73 26.24 7.94 1.24
N LYS A 74 27.49 8.43 1.38
CA LYS A 74 28.50 8.42 0.32
C LYS A 74 28.75 7.00 -0.21
N HIS A 75 28.93 6.03 0.70
CA HIS A 75 29.14 4.63 0.32
C HIS A 75 27.95 4.03 -0.43
N SER A 76 26.75 4.34 0.05
CA SER A 76 25.51 3.88 -0.57
C SER A 76 25.36 4.41 -2.00
N CYS A 77 25.65 5.69 -2.23
CA CYS A 77 25.67 6.25 -3.58
C CYS A 77 26.78 5.68 -4.45
N TYR A 78 27.95 5.40 -3.88
CA TYR A 78 29.05 4.73 -4.59
C TYR A 78 28.62 3.36 -5.12
N MET A 79 27.96 2.54 -4.31
CA MET A 79 27.44 1.22 -4.73
C MET A 79 26.41 1.34 -5.86
N VAL A 80 25.43 2.24 -5.72
CA VAL A 80 24.38 2.49 -6.72
C VAL A 80 24.99 2.96 -8.04
N ARG A 81 25.86 3.97 -7.99
CA ARG A 81 26.49 4.57 -9.16
C ARG A 81 27.31 3.57 -9.97
N ASN A 82 27.98 2.65 -9.30
CA ASN A 82 28.85 1.66 -9.95
C ASN A 82 28.14 0.34 -10.22
N GLY A 83 26.88 0.16 -9.79
CA GLY A 83 26.14 -1.08 -9.98
C GLY A 83 26.79 -2.27 -9.28
N ILE A 84 27.35 -2.07 -8.09
CA ILE A 84 28.06 -3.08 -7.30
C ILE A 84 27.48 -3.20 -5.90
N ILE A 85 27.79 -4.31 -5.22
CA ILE A 85 27.62 -4.50 -3.78
C ILE A 85 28.99 -4.89 -3.22
N SER A 86 29.51 -4.11 -2.28
CA SER A 86 30.85 -4.28 -1.73
C SER A 86 30.93 -3.56 -0.38
N HIS A 87 31.79 -4.05 0.53
CA HIS A 87 32.20 -3.28 1.71
C HIS A 87 33.35 -2.31 1.39
N ASP A 88 34.12 -2.58 0.34
CA ASP A 88 35.26 -1.78 -0.06
C ASP A 88 34.91 -0.88 -1.26
N GLU A 89 35.36 0.37 -1.19
CA GLU A 89 35.42 1.25 -2.37
C GLU A 89 36.79 1.16 -3.05
N ASN A 90 36.79 1.07 -4.38
CA ASN A 90 37.96 1.20 -5.22
C ASN A 90 38.21 2.69 -5.55
N PRO A 91 39.38 3.26 -5.18
CA PRO A 91 39.72 4.66 -5.47
C PRO A 91 39.73 5.05 -6.95
N SER A 92 39.78 4.09 -7.88
CA SER A 92 39.74 4.38 -9.32
C SER A 92 38.32 4.53 -9.88
N LEU A 93 37.28 4.18 -9.11
CA LEU A 93 35.89 4.26 -9.55
C LEU A 93 35.23 5.58 -9.14
N PRO A 94 34.29 6.12 -9.95
CA PRO A 94 33.64 7.38 -9.68
C PRO A 94 32.80 7.32 -8.38
N GLY A 95 32.83 8.42 -7.63
CA GLY A 95 32.11 8.54 -6.36
C GLY A 95 32.88 8.02 -5.14
N TYR A 96 34.12 7.55 -5.31
CA TYR A 96 34.98 7.17 -4.19
C TYR A 96 35.15 8.32 -3.19
N THR A 97 35.06 8.01 -1.90
CA THR A 97 35.43 8.92 -0.81
C THR A 97 36.10 8.15 0.33
N PRO A 98 37.09 8.73 1.03
CA PRO A 98 37.67 8.10 2.22
C PRO A 98 36.63 7.79 3.31
N GLU A 99 35.64 8.69 3.51
CA GLU A 99 34.59 8.48 4.50
C GLU A 99 33.61 7.37 4.10
N GLY A 100 33.27 7.27 2.81
CA GLY A 100 32.43 6.20 2.26
C GLY A 100 33.11 4.85 2.35
N HIS A 101 34.38 4.76 1.94
CA HIS A 101 35.20 3.55 2.10
C HIS A 101 35.25 3.08 3.56
N ALA A 102 35.49 4.01 4.49
CA ALA A 102 35.49 3.70 5.90
C ALA A 102 34.11 3.25 6.43
N ALA A 103 33.00 3.81 5.92
CA ALA A 103 31.65 3.38 6.30
C ALA A 103 31.31 1.97 5.78
N GLY A 104 31.67 1.65 4.53
CA GLY A 104 31.46 0.32 3.96
C GLY A 104 32.18 -0.78 4.72
N GLN A 105 33.46 -0.56 5.05
CA GLN A 105 34.28 -1.53 5.82
C GLN A 105 33.80 -1.74 7.26
N ASN A 106 33.04 -0.79 7.80
CA ASN A 106 32.59 -0.79 9.19
C ASN A 106 31.08 -1.03 9.35
N GLY A 107 30.37 -1.28 8.26
CA GLY A 107 28.93 -1.28 8.25
C GLY A 107 28.30 -2.47 7.52
N ASN A 108 27.03 -2.67 7.80
CA ASN A 108 26.18 -3.52 6.99
C ASN A 108 25.89 -2.79 5.67
N VAL A 109 25.95 -3.51 4.53
CA VAL A 109 25.69 -2.94 3.20
C VAL A 109 24.58 -3.71 2.50
N ALA A 110 23.75 -3.03 1.72
CA ALA A 110 22.72 -3.65 0.91
C ALA A 110 22.37 -2.78 -0.30
N VAL A 111 21.85 -3.41 -1.35
CA VAL A 111 21.36 -2.76 -2.58
C VAL A 111 20.01 -3.31 -2.98
N SER A 112 19.24 -2.54 -3.75
CA SER A 112 17.94 -2.94 -4.25
C SER A 112 17.76 -2.49 -5.71
N SER A 113 17.06 -3.30 -6.49
CA SER A 113 16.63 -2.94 -7.85
C SER A 113 15.45 -1.97 -7.85
N SER A 114 14.83 -1.70 -6.70
CA SER A 114 13.79 -0.69 -6.53
C SER A 114 14.39 0.65 -6.07
N ALA A 115 14.02 1.74 -6.73
CA ALA A 115 14.36 3.09 -6.29
C ALA A 115 13.55 3.55 -5.07
N THR A 116 12.44 2.85 -4.76
CA THR A 116 11.54 3.18 -3.64
C THR A 116 11.77 2.29 -2.42
N ALA A 117 12.86 1.51 -2.39
CA ALA A 117 13.22 0.74 -1.20
C ALA A 117 13.43 1.69 -0.01
N THR A 118 12.76 1.39 1.10
CA THR A 118 12.80 2.25 2.30
C THR A 118 13.99 1.88 3.17
N ALA A 119 14.44 2.82 4.01
CA ALA A 119 15.46 2.55 5.01
C ALA A 119 15.10 1.34 5.89
N ARG A 120 13.82 1.27 6.29
CA ARG A 120 13.27 0.15 7.03
C ARG A 120 13.44 -1.18 6.30
N SER A 121 13.14 -1.25 5.00
CA SER A 121 13.28 -2.50 4.24
C SER A 121 14.72 -3.02 4.19
N HIS A 122 15.72 -2.12 4.15
CA HIS A 122 17.14 -2.49 4.24
C HIS A 122 17.53 -2.97 5.64
N ILE A 123 17.01 -2.33 6.69
CA ILE A 123 17.27 -2.74 8.08
C ILE A 123 16.63 -4.10 8.38
N GLU A 124 15.38 -4.30 7.96
CA GLU A 124 14.69 -5.60 8.06
C GLU A 124 15.47 -6.69 7.31
N LEU A 125 15.98 -6.39 6.11
CA LEU A 125 16.84 -7.30 5.36
C LEU A 125 18.06 -7.73 6.19
N TRP A 126 18.79 -6.78 6.78
CA TRP A 126 19.94 -7.08 7.65
C TRP A 126 19.55 -7.89 8.89
N MET A 127 18.36 -7.67 9.45
CA MET A 127 17.86 -8.47 10.57
C MET A 127 17.43 -9.89 10.18
N THR A 128 17.26 -10.18 8.88
CA THR A 128 17.06 -11.55 8.37
C THR A 128 18.36 -12.30 8.12
N GLY A 129 19.52 -11.64 8.12
CA GLY A 129 20.84 -12.24 7.97
C GLY A 129 21.61 -12.26 9.31
N PRO A 130 22.03 -13.42 9.82
CA PRO A 130 22.63 -13.49 11.15
C PRO A 130 23.90 -12.64 11.30
N PHE A 131 24.75 -12.57 10.27
CA PHE A 131 26.04 -11.87 10.38
C PHE A 131 25.86 -10.35 10.46
N HIS A 132 24.94 -9.80 9.68
CA HIS A 132 24.54 -8.39 9.76
C HIS A 132 23.77 -8.07 11.04
N ALA A 133 22.84 -8.94 11.46
CA ALA A 133 22.03 -8.77 12.66
C ALA A 133 22.89 -8.68 13.93
N ILE A 134 23.92 -9.53 14.06
CA ILE A 134 24.84 -9.52 15.22
C ILE A 134 25.46 -8.14 15.42
N GLY A 135 25.80 -7.42 14.34
CA GLY A 135 26.34 -6.06 14.44
C GLY A 135 25.38 -5.08 15.11
N VAL A 136 24.10 -5.13 14.72
CA VAL A 136 23.03 -4.29 15.29
C VAL A 136 22.75 -4.64 16.76
N LEU A 137 22.90 -5.92 17.11
CA LEU A 137 22.59 -6.49 18.42
C LEU A 137 23.75 -6.45 19.42
N ARG A 138 24.86 -5.77 19.12
CA ARG A 138 25.98 -5.64 20.07
C ARG A 138 25.59 -4.80 21.28
N GLN A 139 25.87 -5.33 22.47
CA GLN A 139 25.59 -4.66 23.75
C GLN A 139 26.33 -3.32 23.88
N ASN A 140 27.57 -3.24 23.42
CA ASN A 140 28.39 -2.04 23.52
C ASN A 140 28.24 -1.07 22.33
N LEU A 141 27.33 -1.34 21.38
CA LEU A 141 27.02 -0.37 20.33
C LEU A 141 26.26 0.80 20.96
N GLN A 142 26.79 2.02 20.78
CA GLN A 142 26.23 3.25 21.38
C GLN A 142 25.80 4.26 20.33
N ARG A 143 26.58 4.36 19.24
CA ARG A 143 26.33 5.26 18.12
C ARG A 143 26.33 4.49 16.80
N VAL A 144 25.55 4.94 15.82
CA VAL A 144 25.49 4.37 14.47
C VAL A 144 25.36 5.48 13.43
N GLY A 145 25.81 5.21 12.21
CA GLY A 145 25.56 6.08 11.06
C GLY A 145 24.81 5.33 9.98
N PHE A 146 23.78 5.95 9.39
CA PHE A 146 22.99 5.35 8.32
C PHE A 146 22.92 6.28 7.12
N GLY A 147 22.98 5.70 5.92
CA GLY A 147 22.74 6.43 4.68
C GLY A 147 22.00 5.57 3.67
N LEU A 148 21.02 6.17 3.00
CA LEU A 148 20.26 5.58 1.90
C LEU A 148 20.43 6.47 0.67
N CYS A 149 20.82 5.87 -0.45
CA CYS A 149 20.91 6.54 -1.74
C CYS A 149 19.97 5.86 -2.73
N ALA A 150 19.22 6.65 -3.52
CA ALA A 150 18.34 6.15 -4.56
C ALA A 150 18.58 6.92 -5.86
N ASP A 151 18.69 6.17 -6.95
CA ASP A 151 18.80 6.70 -8.31
C ASP A 151 17.88 5.89 -9.24
N PRO A 152 16.68 6.42 -9.58
CA PRO A 152 15.76 5.75 -10.49
C PRO A 152 16.33 5.52 -11.90
N ALA A 153 17.35 6.27 -12.31
CA ALA A 153 17.99 6.15 -13.62
C ALA A 153 19.08 5.08 -13.65
N ALA A 154 19.53 4.57 -12.50
CA ALA A 154 20.54 3.52 -12.44
C ALA A 154 20.04 2.19 -13.05
N THR A 155 20.94 1.49 -13.74
CA THR A 155 20.57 0.35 -14.61
C THR A 155 20.51 -0.99 -13.89
N ARG A 156 21.26 -1.19 -12.80
CA ARG A 156 21.33 -2.45 -12.05
C ARG A 156 20.70 -2.35 -10.66
N TRP A 157 21.31 -1.52 -9.81
CA TRP A 157 20.82 -1.23 -8.47
C TRP A 157 20.32 0.20 -8.45
N ARG A 158 19.06 0.39 -8.07
CA ARG A 158 18.40 1.70 -8.07
C ARG A 158 18.34 2.33 -6.69
N SER A 159 18.70 1.58 -5.66
CA SER A 159 19.00 2.13 -4.33
C SER A 159 20.04 1.27 -3.60
N GLY A 160 20.69 1.88 -2.62
CA GLY A 160 21.69 1.26 -1.76
C GLY A 160 21.65 1.88 -0.37
N ALA A 161 21.96 1.07 0.64
CA ALA A 161 21.99 1.50 2.03
C ALA A 161 23.23 0.95 2.74
N THR A 162 23.73 1.74 3.69
CA THR A 162 24.87 1.40 4.55
C THR A 162 24.52 1.77 5.99
N LEU A 163 24.83 0.89 6.94
CA LEU A 163 24.67 1.13 8.38
C LEU A 163 25.97 0.79 9.12
N ASP A 164 26.69 1.81 9.60
CA ASP A 164 27.92 1.63 10.37
C ASP A 164 27.60 1.12 11.78
N VAL A 165 28.05 -0.10 12.07
CA VAL A 165 27.78 -0.81 13.34
C VAL A 165 29.07 -1.14 14.09
N LEU A 166 30.24 -0.64 13.64
CA LEU A 166 31.53 -0.95 14.24
C LEU A 166 32.23 0.26 14.87
N ARG A 167 32.19 1.43 14.24
CA ARG A 167 32.96 2.60 14.72
C ARG A 167 32.32 3.29 15.92
N GLY A 168 31.00 3.19 16.09
CA GLY A 168 30.27 3.78 17.21
C GLY A 168 30.16 2.90 18.46
N ARG A 169 31.02 1.88 18.60
CA ARG A 169 31.06 1.00 19.77
C ARG A 169 31.78 1.68 20.95
N GLY A 170 31.18 1.57 22.14
CA GLY A 170 31.84 1.89 23.40
C GLY A 170 32.74 0.75 23.89
N PRO A 171 33.33 0.88 25.09
CA PRO A 171 34.16 -0.15 25.71
C PRO A 171 33.45 -1.50 25.78
N ALA A 172 34.18 -2.59 25.52
CA ALA A 172 33.64 -3.93 25.68
C ALA A 172 33.33 -4.20 27.16
N THR A 173 32.08 -4.52 27.46
CA THR A 173 31.64 -4.93 28.81
C THR A 173 31.27 -6.41 28.78
N PRO A 174 31.70 -7.21 29.77
CA PRO A 174 31.30 -8.61 29.84
C PRO A 174 29.78 -8.73 29.97
N ARG A 175 29.18 -9.62 29.17
CA ARG A 175 27.76 -9.98 29.31
C ARG A 175 27.56 -10.81 30.57
N THR A 176 26.48 -10.54 31.30
CA THR A 176 26.06 -11.34 32.46
C THR A 176 24.93 -12.31 32.11
N ALA A 177 24.23 -12.07 30.99
CA ALA A 177 23.15 -12.89 30.46
C ALA A 177 23.23 -13.00 28.93
N PRO A 178 22.67 -14.06 28.33
CA PRO A 178 22.56 -14.18 26.88
C PRO A 178 21.70 -13.06 26.28
N ILE A 179 22.08 -12.59 25.10
CA ILE A 179 21.23 -11.73 24.25
C ILE A 179 20.63 -12.65 23.19
N VAL A 180 19.30 -12.63 23.05
CA VAL A 180 18.57 -13.50 22.12
C VAL A 180 17.79 -12.69 21.09
N TRP A 181 17.73 -13.20 19.86
CA TRP A 181 17.02 -12.60 18.73
C TRP A 181 16.29 -13.65 17.90
N PRO A 182 14.97 -13.51 17.63
CA PRO A 182 14.05 -12.58 18.27
C PRO A 182 14.05 -12.73 19.81
N GLY A 183 13.70 -11.65 20.51
CA GLY A 183 13.76 -11.60 21.97
C GLY A 183 12.75 -12.51 22.66
N ASP A 184 13.03 -12.88 23.91
CA ASP A 184 12.10 -13.67 24.72
C ASP A 184 10.76 -12.94 24.96
N GLY A 185 9.65 -13.62 24.69
CA GLY A 185 8.30 -13.09 24.79
C GLY A 185 7.94 -12.05 23.72
N THR A 186 8.82 -11.78 22.76
CA THR A 186 8.58 -10.72 21.76
C THR A 186 7.82 -11.23 20.54
N THR A 187 7.26 -10.30 19.75
CA THR A 187 6.62 -10.59 18.48
C THR A 187 7.39 -9.94 17.33
N THR A 188 7.80 -10.73 16.35
CA THR A 188 8.54 -10.26 15.16
C THR A 188 7.69 -10.39 13.89
N SER A 189 7.86 -9.45 12.97
CA SER A 189 7.29 -9.50 11.62
C SER A 189 8.14 -10.30 10.64
N LEU A 190 9.38 -10.63 11.00
CA LEU A 190 10.32 -11.33 10.15
C LEU A 190 10.14 -12.85 10.32
N ASN A 191 10.17 -13.60 9.22
CA ASN A 191 9.88 -15.04 9.27
C ASN A 191 10.80 -15.92 8.43
N ARG A 192 11.75 -15.35 7.68
CA ARG A 192 12.64 -16.09 6.78
C ARG A 192 13.97 -15.38 6.57
N PHE A 193 14.99 -16.16 6.23
CA PHE A 193 16.24 -15.67 5.64
C PHE A 193 15.99 -15.20 4.20
N ILE A 194 16.55 -14.04 3.82
CA ILE A 194 16.43 -13.50 2.46
C ILE A 194 17.74 -13.66 1.69
N VAL A 195 18.79 -12.95 2.10
CA VAL A 195 20.13 -13.02 1.50
C VAL A 195 21.17 -12.45 2.45
N GLU A 196 22.38 -13.03 2.42
CA GLU A 196 23.57 -12.56 3.12
C GLU A 196 24.81 -13.20 2.48
N THR A 197 25.95 -12.51 2.57
CA THR A 197 27.26 -13.05 2.18
C THR A 197 28.22 -12.91 3.36
N PRO A 198 28.89 -13.99 3.83
CA PRO A 198 28.72 -15.39 3.39
C PRO A 198 27.31 -15.93 3.67
N ASP A 199 26.86 -16.91 2.88
CA ASP A 199 25.50 -17.45 3.01
C ASP A 199 25.44 -18.48 4.16
N PRO A 200 24.67 -18.23 5.25
CA PRO A 200 24.57 -19.14 6.39
C PRO A 200 24.04 -20.54 6.02
N ARG A 201 23.26 -20.65 4.94
CA ARG A 201 22.71 -21.93 4.47
C ARG A 201 23.79 -22.89 4.01
N SER A 202 24.90 -22.37 3.49
CA SER A 202 26.02 -23.18 3.02
C SER A 202 26.65 -24.02 4.15
N TYR A 203 26.76 -23.44 5.35
CA TYR A 203 27.28 -24.13 6.54
C TYR A 203 26.31 -25.19 7.09
N CYS A 204 25.02 -25.10 6.75
CA CYS A 204 24.00 -26.07 7.13
C CYS A 204 23.78 -27.16 6.07
N GLY A 205 24.47 -27.12 4.93
CA GLY A 205 24.20 -28.01 3.80
C GLY A 205 22.81 -27.77 3.17
N TYR A 206 22.23 -26.59 3.37
CA TYR A 206 20.92 -26.23 2.85
C TYR A 206 21.05 -25.74 1.39
N PRO A 207 20.22 -26.23 0.45
CA PRO A 207 20.13 -25.69 -0.91
C PRO A 207 19.92 -24.18 -0.93
N THR A 208 20.80 -23.45 -1.62
CA THR A 208 20.78 -21.98 -1.72
C THR A 208 19.66 -21.45 -2.63
N ASN A 209 19.06 -22.31 -3.44
CA ASN A 209 17.89 -22.01 -4.26
C ASN A 209 16.55 -22.21 -3.52
N GLN A 210 16.57 -22.61 -2.24
CA GLN A 210 15.37 -22.78 -1.41
C GLN A 210 15.35 -21.79 -0.25
N PRO A 211 14.15 -21.33 0.17
CA PRO A 211 14.02 -20.46 1.32
C PRO A 211 14.36 -21.21 2.61
N ALA A 212 14.89 -20.49 3.60
CA ALA A 212 15.14 -20.98 4.95
C ALA A 212 14.35 -20.13 5.97
N GLY A 213 14.19 -20.63 7.19
CA GLY A 213 13.50 -19.93 8.28
C GLY A 213 14.21 -18.65 8.70
N LEU A 214 13.59 -17.87 9.58
CA LEU A 214 14.29 -16.74 10.20
C LEU A 214 15.46 -17.30 11.03
N PRO A 215 16.71 -16.84 10.81
CA PRO A 215 17.83 -17.18 11.67
C PRO A 215 17.59 -16.64 13.08
N VAL A 216 17.65 -17.52 14.08
CA VAL A 216 17.47 -17.19 15.49
C VAL A 216 18.84 -17.19 16.16
N ILE A 217 19.17 -16.17 16.95
CA ILE A 217 20.52 -15.90 17.44
C ILE A 217 20.52 -15.93 18.97
N ALA A 218 21.54 -16.58 19.56
CA ALA A 218 21.89 -16.46 20.97
C ALA A 218 23.35 -16.02 21.10
N MET A 219 23.60 -14.82 21.62
CA MET A 219 24.93 -14.31 21.93
C MET A 219 25.23 -14.58 23.41
N MET A 220 26.13 -15.53 23.66
CA MET A 220 26.40 -16.06 24.99
C MET A 220 27.33 -15.14 25.82
N PRO A 221 27.22 -15.17 27.15
CA PRO A 221 28.25 -14.61 28.04
C PRO A 221 29.61 -15.29 27.86
N GLU A 222 29.60 -16.61 27.77
CA GLU A 222 30.80 -17.43 27.68
C GLU A 222 31.25 -17.66 26.23
N ALA A 223 32.55 -17.90 26.07
CA ALA A 223 33.09 -18.38 24.80
C ALA A 223 32.43 -19.70 24.40
N VAL A 224 31.97 -19.77 23.15
CA VAL A 224 31.32 -20.95 22.59
C VAL A 224 32.37 -22.01 22.23
N ASN A 225 32.49 -23.02 23.08
CA ASN A 225 33.40 -24.16 22.93
C ASN A 225 32.63 -25.48 23.00
N GLY A 226 33.24 -26.56 22.48
CA GLY A 226 32.67 -27.91 22.53
C GLY A 226 31.44 -28.09 21.63
N ASN A 227 30.60 -29.07 21.93
CA ASN A 227 29.43 -29.33 21.09
C ASN A 227 28.36 -28.25 21.28
N VAL A 228 27.83 -27.76 20.16
CA VAL A 228 26.67 -26.85 20.11
C VAL A 228 25.48 -27.54 19.48
N SER A 229 24.29 -27.25 19.98
CA SER A 229 23.03 -27.69 19.36
C SER A 229 21.95 -26.64 19.50
N ALA A 230 20.98 -26.68 18.58
CA ALA A 230 19.83 -25.80 18.59
C ALA A 230 18.57 -26.53 18.14
N SER A 231 17.43 -26.19 18.73
CA SER A 231 16.11 -26.68 18.34
C SER A 231 15.12 -25.52 18.29
N VAL A 232 14.24 -25.56 17.31
CA VAL A 232 13.12 -24.62 17.16
C VAL A 232 11.84 -25.43 17.02
N VAL A 233 10.88 -25.18 17.90
CA VAL A 233 9.58 -25.85 17.93
C VAL A 233 8.50 -24.81 17.70
N GLY A 234 7.73 -24.97 16.63
CA GLY A 234 6.62 -24.09 16.28
C GLY A 234 5.25 -24.65 16.67
N PRO A 235 4.16 -23.95 16.29
CA PRO A 235 2.79 -24.38 16.55
C PRO A 235 2.46 -25.77 15.99
N ASP A 236 3.06 -26.11 14.84
CA ASP A 236 2.87 -27.38 14.14
C ASP A 236 3.91 -28.46 14.54
N GLY A 237 4.75 -28.18 15.55
CA GLY A 237 5.77 -29.10 16.06
C GLY A 237 7.22 -28.69 15.71
N PRO A 238 8.19 -29.61 15.93
CA PRO A 238 9.61 -29.32 15.77
C PRO A 238 10.01 -29.09 14.31
N LEU A 239 10.83 -28.07 14.07
CA LEU A 239 11.41 -27.77 12.76
C LEU A 239 12.82 -28.37 12.63
N PRO A 240 13.17 -28.96 11.48
CA PRO A 240 14.56 -29.30 11.19
C PRO A 240 15.44 -28.04 11.29
N THR A 241 16.41 -28.07 12.20
CA THR A 241 17.19 -26.88 12.61
C THR A 241 18.67 -27.22 12.65
N CYS A 242 19.47 -26.35 12.05
CA CYS A 242 20.93 -26.41 12.06
C CYS A 242 21.47 -25.40 13.08
N ALA A 243 22.56 -25.72 13.77
CA ALA A 243 23.24 -24.80 14.68
C ALA A 243 24.57 -24.33 14.07
N LEU A 244 24.78 -23.03 13.96
CA LEU A 244 26.03 -22.42 13.52
C LEU A 244 26.73 -21.74 14.68
N SER A 245 28.04 -21.86 14.73
CA SER A 245 28.92 -21.20 15.70
C SER A 245 30.31 -20.99 15.09
N ARG A 246 31.22 -20.40 15.86
CA ARG A 246 32.64 -20.34 15.49
C ARG A 246 33.29 -21.70 15.18
N LEU A 247 32.69 -22.82 15.61
CA LEU A 247 33.29 -24.15 15.52
C LEU A 247 33.03 -24.84 14.18
N ASN A 248 31.99 -24.43 13.44
CA ASN A 248 31.57 -25.04 12.18
C ASN A 248 31.36 -24.01 11.05
N THR A 249 32.02 -22.87 11.17
CA THR A 249 32.07 -21.81 10.16
C THR A 249 33.52 -21.43 9.89
N ASN A 250 33.78 -20.65 8.85
CA ASN A 250 35.12 -20.19 8.46
C ASN A 250 35.14 -18.68 8.18
N ASP A 251 36.35 -18.14 8.00
CA ASP A 251 36.62 -16.78 7.54
C ASP A 251 35.86 -15.70 8.34
N VAL A 252 35.14 -14.83 7.62
CA VAL A 252 34.39 -13.71 8.21
C VAL A 252 33.19 -14.19 9.04
N ALA A 253 32.51 -15.27 8.64
CA ALA A 253 31.44 -15.86 9.46
C ALA A 253 31.98 -16.32 10.82
N GLN A 254 33.10 -17.04 10.80
CA GLN A 254 33.75 -17.50 12.02
C GLN A 254 34.19 -16.32 12.90
N SER A 255 34.78 -15.28 12.32
CA SER A 255 35.26 -14.11 13.09
C SER A 255 34.10 -13.36 13.76
N ILE A 256 32.97 -13.18 13.07
CA ILE A 256 31.77 -12.55 13.62
C ILE A 256 31.18 -13.39 14.75
N LEU A 257 30.98 -14.70 14.52
CA LEU A 257 30.41 -15.57 15.55
C LEU A 257 31.33 -15.72 16.76
N ALA A 258 32.65 -15.73 16.55
CA ALA A 258 33.64 -15.78 17.62
C ALA A 258 33.72 -14.47 18.41
N GLY A 259 33.67 -13.32 17.74
CA GLY A 259 33.78 -12.00 18.37
C GLY A 259 32.63 -11.67 19.30
N ASP A 260 31.48 -12.31 19.08
CA ASP A 260 30.25 -12.05 19.82
C ASP A 260 29.69 -13.29 20.55
N ASN A 261 30.47 -14.37 20.67
CA ASN A 261 30.07 -15.63 21.29
C ASN A 261 28.70 -16.13 20.80
N ALA A 262 28.44 -15.97 19.49
CA ALA A 262 27.12 -16.19 18.92
C ALA A 262 26.92 -17.63 18.47
N ILE A 263 25.72 -18.15 18.73
CA ILE A 263 25.18 -19.38 18.15
C ILE A 263 23.93 -18.99 17.36
N VAL A 264 23.84 -19.47 16.12
CA VAL A 264 22.68 -19.24 15.25
C VAL A 264 21.93 -20.55 15.04
N ALA A 265 20.66 -20.59 15.42
CA ALA A 265 19.73 -21.64 15.05
C ALA A 265 19.10 -21.28 13.69
N MET A 266 19.26 -22.15 12.70
CA MET A 266 18.85 -21.95 11.31
C MET A 266 17.75 -22.96 10.94
N PRO A 267 16.46 -22.59 11.03
CA PRO A 267 15.37 -23.47 10.65
C PRO A 267 15.36 -23.73 9.14
N ARG A 268 15.01 -24.94 8.74
CA ARG A 268 15.04 -25.38 7.34
C ARG A 268 13.99 -24.70 6.46
N SER A 269 12.89 -24.23 7.03
CA SER A 269 11.74 -23.67 6.32
C SER A 269 11.31 -22.33 6.92
N PRO A 270 10.72 -21.42 6.12
CA PRO A 270 10.08 -20.20 6.61
C PRO A 270 9.15 -20.46 7.79
N LEU A 271 9.15 -19.55 8.75
CA LEU A 271 8.29 -19.63 9.92
C LEU A 271 6.87 -19.13 9.55
N GLY A 272 5.85 -19.89 9.94
CA GLY A 272 4.45 -19.48 9.86
C GLY A 272 4.07 -18.56 11.02
N PRO A 273 2.87 -17.96 11.02
CA PRO A 273 2.38 -17.22 12.17
C PRO A 273 2.23 -18.11 13.41
N GLY A 274 2.60 -17.59 14.58
CA GLY A 274 2.44 -18.28 15.87
C GLY A 274 3.68 -18.27 16.74
N THR A 275 3.58 -18.91 17.91
CA THR A 275 4.64 -18.91 18.92
C THR A 275 5.62 -20.05 18.70
N TYR A 276 6.90 -19.71 18.75
CA TYR A 276 8.04 -20.62 18.64
C TYR A 276 8.80 -20.69 19.95
N THR A 277 9.18 -21.88 20.37
CA THR A 277 10.13 -22.12 21.46
C THR A 277 11.48 -22.50 20.88
N VAL A 278 12.53 -21.83 21.34
CA VAL A 278 13.90 -22.07 20.90
C VAL A 278 14.74 -22.53 22.07
N THR A 279 15.54 -23.58 21.86
CA THR A 279 16.53 -24.04 22.83
C THR A 279 17.89 -24.12 22.15
N VAL A 280 18.87 -23.42 22.71
CA VAL A 280 20.27 -23.43 22.27
C VAL A 280 21.15 -23.93 23.41
N THR A 281 21.99 -24.92 23.13
CA THR A 281 22.89 -25.53 24.11
C THR A 281 24.33 -25.36 23.68
N SER A 282 25.16 -24.85 24.59
CA SER A 282 26.62 -24.88 24.53
C SER A 282 27.17 -25.74 25.68
N GLN A 283 28.49 -25.93 25.74
CA GLN A 283 29.13 -26.62 26.86
C GLN A 283 28.87 -25.92 28.21
N ALA A 284 28.76 -24.59 28.22
CA ALA A 284 28.62 -23.82 29.45
C ALA A 284 27.16 -23.80 29.96
N ARG A 285 26.18 -23.69 29.05
CA ARG A 285 24.77 -23.53 29.42
C ARG A 285 23.81 -23.92 28.31
N THR A 286 22.58 -24.20 28.71
CA THR A 286 21.41 -24.26 27.83
C THR A 286 20.55 -23.02 28.06
N VAL A 287 20.11 -22.39 26.97
CA VAL A 287 19.24 -21.21 26.96
C VAL A 287 17.97 -21.56 26.21
N THR A 288 16.82 -21.38 26.86
CA THR A 288 15.50 -21.60 26.27
C THR A 288 14.69 -20.32 26.38
N TRP A 289 14.02 -19.94 25.29
CA TRP A 289 13.14 -18.77 25.23
C TRP A 289 12.05 -18.96 24.18
N SER A 290 11.10 -18.03 24.11
CA SER A 290 10.03 -18.07 23.11
C SER A 290 9.86 -16.74 22.39
N PHE A 291 9.36 -16.75 21.16
CA PHE A 291 8.94 -15.56 20.44
C PHE A 291 7.75 -15.89 19.54
N THR A 292 6.99 -14.87 19.14
CA THR A 292 5.87 -15.02 18.21
C THR A 292 6.24 -14.44 16.85
N VAL A 293 5.90 -15.15 15.78
CA VAL A 293 5.92 -14.61 14.42
C VAL A 293 4.52 -14.09 14.12
N ASP A 294 4.42 -12.79 13.90
CA ASP A 294 3.23 -12.14 13.37
C ASP A 294 3.65 -11.15 12.28
N PRO A 295 3.49 -11.51 10.99
CA PRO A 295 3.81 -10.62 9.89
C PRO A 295 3.09 -9.26 9.95
N ALA A 296 1.96 -9.16 10.68
CA ALA A 296 1.24 -7.90 10.89
C ALA A 296 1.89 -6.99 11.95
N ALA A 297 2.66 -7.54 12.90
CA ALA A 297 3.32 -6.80 13.99
C ALA A 297 4.35 -5.75 13.52
N ALA A 298 4.70 -5.78 12.24
CA ALA A 298 5.48 -4.75 11.58
C ALA A 298 4.78 -3.37 11.57
N ASN A 299 3.51 -3.23 11.95
CA ASN A 299 2.72 -2.09 11.49
C ASN A 299 1.93 -1.33 12.54
N GLY A 300 2.20 -1.53 13.83
CA GLY A 300 1.41 -0.87 14.89
C GLY A 300 0.06 -1.55 15.14
N VAL A 301 -0.74 -0.96 16.03
CA VAL A 301 -2.20 -1.14 15.97
C VAL A 301 -2.62 -0.54 14.63
N VAL A 302 -3.04 -1.38 13.68
CA VAL A 302 -3.64 -0.91 12.43
C VAL A 302 -4.89 -0.12 12.83
N PRO A 303 -4.99 1.18 12.50
CA PRO A 303 -6.21 1.94 12.77
C PRO A 303 -7.39 1.17 12.19
N PRO A 304 -8.54 1.10 12.91
CA PRO A 304 -9.72 0.46 12.36
C PRO A 304 -10.03 1.06 10.99
N ALA A 305 -10.45 0.22 10.04
CA ALA A 305 -10.75 0.71 8.71
C ALA A 305 -11.80 1.83 8.79
N PRO A 306 -11.64 2.92 8.00
CA PRO A 306 -12.59 4.01 8.05
C PRO A 306 -13.99 3.49 7.67
N THR A 307 -15.00 4.01 8.36
CA THR A 307 -16.41 3.70 8.12
C THR A 307 -17.11 4.91 7.52
N ALA A 308 -18.26 4.68 6.89
CA ALA A 308 -19.09 5.74 6.35
C ALA A 308 -19.51 6.70 7.47
N SER A 309 -19.40 8.00 7.18
CA SER A 309 -19.84 9.10 8.02
C SER A 309 -20.86 9.93 7.23
N PRO A 310 -22.17 9.57 7.30
CA PRO A 310 -23.22 10.32 6.63
C PRO A 310 -23.16 11.80 7.02
N SER A 311 -23.07 12.66 6.00
CA SER A 311 -22.98 14.11 6.17
C SER A 311 -24.35 14.80 6.23
N GLY A 312 -25.41 14.06 5.93
CA GLY A 312 -26.79 14.55 5.90
C GLY A 312 -27.82 13.43 5.66
N PRO A 313 -29.11 13.79 5.62
CA PRO A 313 -30.19 12.83 5.36
C PRO A 313 -30.17 12.34 3.91
N ALA A 314 -30.93 11.28 3.64
CA ALA A 314 -31.17 10.82 2.28
C ALA A 314 -32.00 11.85 1.50
N VAL A 315 -31.53 12.24 0.31
CA VAL A 315 -32.06 13.38 -0.46
C VAL A 315 -32.23 13.04 -1.94
N GLY A 316 -33.07 13.82 -2.63
CA GLY A 316 -33.29 13.74 -4.07
C GLY A 316 -32.28 14.56 -4.87
N PHE A 317 -32.21 14.31 -6.18
CA PHE A 317 -31.40 15.07 -7.12
C PHE A 317 -32.23 16.12 -7.86
N GLN A 318 -31.60 17.24 -8.17
CA GLN A 318 -32.09 18.26 -9.10
C GLN A 318 -30.99 18.57 -10.11
N ALA A 319 -31.30 18.37 -11.40
CA ALA A 319 -30.44 18.83 -12.48
C ALA A 319 -30.54 20.36 -12.60
N ILE A 320 -29.43 20.99 -12.98
CA ILE A 320 -29.35 22.42 -13.27
C ILE A 320 -28.63 22.61 -14.61
N THR A 321 -28.77 23.78 -15.21
CA THR A 321 -27.91 24.16 -16.35
C THR A 321 -26.46 24.13 -15.88
N PRO A 322 -25.57 23.34 -16.52
CA PRO A 322 -24.20 23.21 -16.04
C PRO A 322 -23.49 24.56 -15.96
N ALA A 323 -22.85 24.84 -14.82
CA ALA A 323 -22.25 26.13 -14.52
C ALA A 323 -20.88 25.97 -13.87
N ARG A 324 -19.93 26.82 -14.26
CA ARG A 324 -18.63 26.93 -13.58
C ARG A 324 -18.78 27.74 -12.30
N VAL A 325 -18.45 27.14 -11.16
CA VAL A 325 -18.52 27.79 -9.85
C VAL A 325 -17.15 28.15 -9.29
N VAL A 326 -16.09 27.48 -9.74
CA VAL A 326 -14.70 27.79 -9.40
C VAL A 326 -13.84 27.72 -10.67
N ASP A 327 -12.98 28.72 -10.86
CA ASP A 327 -11.88 28.71 -11.82
C ASP A 327 -10.71 29.48 -11.23
N THR A 328 -9.71 28.77 -10.70
CA THR A 328 -8.59 29.45 -10.05
C THR A 328 -7.68 30.21 -11.03
N ARG A 329 -7.77 29.91 -12.33
CA ARG A 329 -7.02 30.61 -13.38
C ARG A 329 -7.57 32.01 -13.63
N GLU A 330 -8.86 32.18 -13.40
CA GLU A 330 -9.62 33.42 -13.63
C GLU A 330 -10.00 34.11 -12.31
N TRP A 331 -9.49 33.63 -11.17
CA TRP A 331 -9.81 34.13 -9.83
C TRP A 331 -11.30 34.02 -9.48
N LEU A 332 -12.01 33.09 -10.14
CA LEU A 332 -13.42 32.81 -9.87
C LEU A 332 -13.53 31.86 -8.68
N GLY A 333 -14.12 32.34 -7.58
CA GLY A 333 -14.43 31.56 -6.38
C GLY A 333 -13.22 31.19 -5.51
N ALA A 334 -12.02 31.08 -6.07
CA ALA A 334 -10.80 30.81 -5.34
C ALA A 334 -9.53 31.22 -6.11
N THR A 335 -8.42 31.29 -5.39
CA THR A 335 -7.08 31.42 -5.96
C THR A 335 -6.45 30.05 -6.22
N ARG A 336 -5.34 29.99 -6.97
CA ARG A 336 -4.60 28.75 -7.28
C ARG A 336 -4.28 27.90 -6.04
N LEU A 337 -4.38 26.58 -6.14
CA LEU A 337 -4.10 25.68 -5.02
C LEU A 337 -2.59 25.54 -4.81
N GLU A 338 -2.15 25.71 -3.56
CA GLU A 338 -0.77 25.50 -3.12
C GLU A 338 -0.60 24.07 -2.59
N ALA A 339 0.52 23.44 -2.91
CA ALA A 339 0.84 22.08 -2.49
C ALA A 339 0.79 21.94 -0.97
N GLY A 340 0.06 20.94 -0.48
CA GLY A 340 -0.02 20.66 0.96
C GLY A 340 -1.02 21.55 1.72
N VAL A 341 -1.59 22.57 1.08
CA VAL A 341 -2.52 23.52 1.71
C VAL A 341 -3.96 23.17 1.34
N THR A 342 -4.83 23.11 2.36
CA THR A 342 -6.27 22.93 2.15
C THR A 342 -6.93 24.27 1.86
N LYS A 343 -7.74 24.34 0.80
CA LYS A 343 -8.52 25.51 0.43
C LYS A 343 -10.00 25.25 0.58
N THR A 344 -10.70 26.17 1.22
CA THR A 344 -12.17 26.15 1.34
C THR A 344 -12.79 26.87 0.15
N LEU A 345 -13.81 26.28 -0.46
CA LEU A 345 -14.51 26.77 -1.65
C LEU A 345 -16.01 26.89 -1.34
N GLN A 346 -16.61 28.06 -1.56
CA GLN A 346 -18.05 28.26 -1.43
C GLN A 346 -18.75 27.79 -2.69
N ILE A 347 -19.69 26.85 -2.55
CA ILE A 347 -20.39 26.23 -3.69
C ILE A 347 -21.87 26.63 -3.69
N ALA A 348 -22.56 26.43 -2.58
CA ALA A 348 -23.96 26.82 -2.47
C ALA A 348 -24.12 28.34 -2.61
N GLY A 349 -25.18 28.76 -3.30
CA GLY A 349 -25.44 30.15 -3.67
C GLY A 349 -24.83 30.57 -5.02
N SER A 350 -24.11 29.68 -5.71
CA SER A 350 -23.50 29.93 -7.02
C SER A 350 -23.95 28.89 -8.06
N GLY A 351 -23.95 29.27 -9.34
CA GLY A 351 -24.16 28.36 -10.46
C GLY A 351 -25.48 27.57 -10.42
N GLY A 352 -26.52 28.08 -9.76
CA GLY A 352 -27.81 27.40 -9.60
C GLY A 352 -27.89 26.41 -8.43
N VAL A 353 -26.83 26.26 -7.63
CA VAL A 353 -26.84 25.44 -6.41
C VAL A 353 -27.47 26.24 -5.27
N PRO A 354 -28.60 25.78 -4.67
CA PRO A 354 -29.25 26.51 -3.59
C PRO A 354 -28.49 26.38 -2.26
N VAL A 355 -28.69 27.38 -1.38
CA VAL A 355 -28.30 27.27 0.03
C VAL A 355 -29.07 26.10 0.66
N GLY A 356 -28.39 25.27 1.45
CA GLY A 356 -28.97 24.07 2.05
C GLY A 356 -28.92 22.81 1.18
N ALA A 357 -28.30 22.86 -0.02
CA ALA A 357 -27.92 21.65 -0.74
C ALA A 357 -27.02 20.77 0.14
N SER A 358 -27.23 19.46 0.10
CA SER A 358 -26.48 18.47 0.91
C SER A 358 -25.26 17.92 0.18
N ALA A 359 -25.30 17.87 -1.15
CA ALA A 359 -24.17 17.48 -1.99
C ALA A 359 -24.30 18.09 -3.39
N ILE A 360 -23.21 18.13 -4.14
CA ILE A 360 -23.21 18.47 -5.57
C ILE A 360 -22.80 17.28 -6.43
N SER A 361 -23.34 17.20 -7.64
CA SER A 361 -22.69 16.51 -8.75
C SER A 361 -21.82 17.54 -9.46
N GLY A 362 -20.51 17.31 -9.48
CA GLY A 362 -19.56 18.25 -10.10
C GLY A 362 -18.45 17.55 -10.86
N ASN A 363 -17.90 18.25 -11.86
CA ASN A 363 -16.70 17.88 -12.58
C ASN A 363 -15.51 18.71 -12.06
N PHE A 364 -14.47 18.03 -11.58
CA PHE A 364 -13.29 18.64 -11.01
C PHE A 364 -12.13 18.48 -11.99
N THR A 365 -11.66 19.60 -12.56
CA THR A 365 -10.59 19.59 -13.55
C THR A 365 -9.33 20.23 -13.01
N VAL A 366 -8.27 19.44 -12.95
CA VAL A 366 -6.92 19.87 -12.57
C VAL A 366 -6.17 20.31 -13.84
N VAL A 367 -5.57 21.50 -13.78
CA VAL A 367 -4.77 22.10 -14.87
C VAL A 367 -3.61 22.92 -14.29
N GLY A 368 -2.59 23.23 -15.10
CA GLY A 368 -1.51 24.13 -14.70
C GLY A 368 -0.61 23.61 -13.56
N GLN A 369 -0.61 22.30 -13.31
CA GLN A 369 0.17 21.66 -12.25
C GLN A 369 1.64 21.47 -12.60
N SER A 370 2.53 21.71 -11.63
CA SER A 370 3.99 21.63 -11.79
C SER A 370 4.56 20.21 -11.72
N GLY A 371 3.76 19.23 -11.29
CA GLY A 371 4.15 17.86 -11.01
C GLY A 371 2.96 16.91 -11.06
N GLY A 372 3.23 15.60 -10.94
CA GLY A 372 2.17 14.61 -10.72
C GLY A 372 1.74 14.55 -9.27
N GLY A 373 0.47 14.22 -9.03
CA GLY A 373 -0.12 14.29 -7.71
C GLY A 373 -1.58 13.85 -7.67
N PHE A 374 -2.26 14.21 -6.59
CA PHE A 374 -3.69 14.02 -6.46
C PHE A 374 -4.39 15.21 -5.79
N LEU A 375 -5.67 15.35 -6.12
CA LEU A 375 -6.63 16.25 -5.51
C LEU A 375 -7.55 15.44 -4.61
N THR A 376 -7.83 15.92 -3.40
CA THR A 376 -8.89 15.42 -2.51
C THR A 376 -9.93 16.51 -2.31
N VAL A 377 -11.21 16.18 -2.49
CA VAL A 377 -12.34 17.09 -2.28
C VAL A 377 -13.35 16.49 -1.29
N TRP A 378 -13.75 17.25 -0.26
CA TRP A 378 -14.68 16.80 0.79
C TRP A 378 -15.47 17.96 1.42
N ASN A 379 -16.37 17.66 2.37
CA ASN A 379 -17.24 18.63 3.07
C ASN A 379 -16.53 19.49 4.15
N CYS A 380 -15.24 19.77 4.02
CA CYS A 380 -14.49 20.53 5.03
C CYS A 380 -14.51 19.97 6.47
N SER A 381 -14.84 18.69 6.67
CA SER A 381 -14.69 18.07 7.98
C SER A 381 -13.24 18.18 8.47
N PRO A 382 -13.01 18.23 9.80
CA PRO A 382 -11.68 18.53 10.37
C PRO A 382 -10.59 17.54 9.94
N THR A 383 -10.97 16.28 9.71
CA THR A 383 -10.05 15.24 9.27
C THR A 383 -10.17 15.08 7.75
N ARG A 384 -9.12 15.48 7.03
CA ARG A 384 -9.05 15.24 5.58
C ARG A 384 -9.11 13.73 5.30
N PRO A 385 -10.03 13.29 4.42
CA PRO A 385 -10.07 11.89 3.99
C PRO A 385 -8.79 11.42 3.31
N LEU A 386 -8.53 10.12 3.39
CA LEU A 386 -7.50 9.46 2.58
C LEU A 386 -7.92 9.30 1.11
N ALA A 387 -9.18 9.58 0.77
CA ALA A 387 -9.72 9.45 -0.58
C ALA A 387 -9.05 10.44 -1.55
N SER A 388 -8.77 10.00 -2.78
CA SER A 388 -8.44 10.92 -3.88
C SER A 388 -9.68 11.15 -4.74
N THR A 389 -9.84 12.37 -5.24
CA THR A 389 -10.88 12.74 -6.22
C THR A 389 -10.29 12.78 -7.61
N VAL A 390 -9.13 13.42 -7.83
CA VAL A 390 -8.46 13.44 -9.14
C VAL A 390 -7.02 12.97 -8.97
N ASN A 391 -6.58 12.02 -9.78
CA ASN A 391 -5.17 11.66 -9.91
C ASN A 391 -4.61 12.21 -11.22
N PHE A 392 -3.52 12.98 -11.15
CA PHE A 392 -3.03 13.78 -12.27
C PHE A 392 -1.50 13.75 -12.42
N ARG A 393 -1.02 14.20 -13.58
CA ARG A 393 0.41 14.28 -13.95
C ARG A 393 0.78 15.69 -14.37
N ALA A 394 2.06 16.05 -14.34
CA ALA A 394 2.51 17.35 -14.84
C ALA A 394 2.05 17.60 -16.29
N GLY A 395 1.50 18.79 -16.56
CA GLY A 395 1.14 19.24 -17.91
C GLY A 395 -0.11 18.61 -18.55
N GLU A 396 -0.87 17.77 -17.85
CA GLU A 396 -2.11 17.16 -18.35
C GLU A 396 -3.37 17.88 -17.81
N VAL A 397 -4.34 18.20 -18.67
CA VAL A 397 -5.67 18.62 -18.20
C VAL A 397 -6.45 17.37 -17.80
N THR A 398 -6.75 17.23 -16.51
CA THR A 398 -7.32 15.98 -15.99
C THR A 398 -8.64 16.24 -15.26
N PRO A 399 -9.78 15.90 -15.87
CA PRO A 399 -11.07 15.94 -15.21
C PRO A 399 -11.36 14.65 -14.45
N ASN A 400 -12.13 14.76 -13.37
CA ASN A 400 -12.92 13.67 -12.83
C ASN A 400 -14.22 14.20 -12.23
N ALA A 401 -15.34 13.57 -12.55
CA ALA A 401 -16.63 13.88 -11.98
C ALA A 401 -16.86 13.11 -10.69
N ALA A 402 -17.34 13.80 -9.67
CA ALA A 402 -17.62 13.22 -8.36
C ALA A 402 -18.88 13.83 -7.75
N THR A 403 -19.57 13.03 -6.94
CA THR A 403 -20.61 13.57 -6.05
C THR A 403 -19.96 13.92 -4.71
N VAL A 404 -20.00 15.18 -4.30
CA VAL A 404 -19.27 15.66 -3.11
C VAL A 404 -20.25 16.23 -2.09
N PRO A 405 -20.23 15.76 -0.83
CA PRO A 405 -21.03 16.36 0.23
C PRO A 405 -20.64 17.81 0.50
N LEU A 406 -21.62 18.64 0.80
CA LEU A 406 -21.41 20.01 1.26
C LEU A 406 -21.42 20.05 2.78
N ASP A 407 -20.65 20.98 3.35
CA ASP A 407 -20.74 21.28 4.77
C ASP A 407 -22.01 22.11 5.10
N ALA A 408 -22.26 22.37 6.38
CA ALA A 408 -23.44 23.13 6.80
C ALA A 408 -23.51 24.56 6.23
N GLY A 409 -22.37 25.13 5.80
CA GLY A 409 -22.29 26.42 5.11
C GLY A 409 -22.38 26.31 3.59
N GLY A 410 -22.58 25.12 3.02
CA GLY A 410 -22.60 24.89 1.59
C GLY A 410 -21.20 24.94 0.94
N ARG A 411 -20.15 24.62 1.71
CA ARG A 411 -18.75 24.67 1.28
C ARG A 411 -18.19 23.27 1.01
N ILE A 412 -17.14 23.23 0.20
CA ILE A 412 -16.24 22.08 0.06
C ILE A 412 -14.81 22.51 0.38
N CYS A 413 -13.97 21.56 0.74
CA CYS A 413 -12.55 21.75 0.91
C CYS A 413 -11.80 20.95 -0.16
N ALA A 414 -10.77 21.57 -0.74
CA ALA A 414 -9.91 21.00 -1.75
C ALA A 414 -8.46 21.01 -1.26
N PHE A 415 -7.79 19.87 -1.38
CA PHE A 415 -6.38 19.71 -1.07
C PHE A 415 -5.67 19.13 -2.28
N SER A 416 -4.49 19.65 -2.60
CA SER A 416 -3.63 19.11 -3.66
C SER A 416 -2.24 18.82 -3.12
N THR A 417 -1.63 17.71 -3.56
CA THR A 417 -0.22 17.40 -3.24
C THR A 417 0.78 18.25 -4.02
N THR A 418 0.31 19.00 -5.01
CA THR A 418 1.14 19.76 -5.93
C THR A 418 0.43 21.06 -6.27
N ASP A 419 1.19 22.13 -6.49
CA ASP A 419 0.63 23.39 -6.94
C ASP A 419 -0.16 23.20 -8.23
N THR A 420 -1.42 23.61 -8.25
CA THR A 420 -2.33 23.36 -9.38
C THR A 420 -3.45 24.39 -9.46
N ASP A 421 -3.94 24.61 -10.67
CA ASP A 421 -5.22 25.25 -10.89
C ASP A 421 -6.37 24.24 -10.88
N LEU A 422 -7.49 24.65 -10.29
CA LEU A 422 -8.70 23.86 -10.17
C LEU A 422 -9.87 24.57 -10.84
N VAL A 423 -10.57 23.84 -11.69
CA VAL A 423 -11.87 24.21 -12.24
C VAL A 423 -12.93 23.29 -11.67
N VAL A 424 -14.03 23.87 -11.18
CA VAL A 424 -15.21 23.12 -10.69
C VAL A 424 -16.43 23.55 -11.47
N ASP A 425 -16.97 22.62 -12.26
CA ASP A 425 -18.21 22.78 -13.00
C ASP A 425 -19.29 21.93 -12.33
N VAL A 426 -20.48 22.48 -12.05
CA VAL A 426 -21.59 21.80 -11.37
C VAL A 426 -22.73 21.59 -12.33
N ASN A 427 -23.27 20.37 -12.37
CA ASN A 427 -24.36 19.95 -13.27
C ASN A 427 -25.65 19.56 -12.53
N GLY A 428 -25.62 19.55 -11.19
CA GLY A 428 -26.79 19.36 -10.35
C GLY A 428 -26.43 19.27 -8.88
N PHE A 429 -27.46 19.23 -8.04
CA PHE A 429 -27.30 19.13 -6.59
C PHE A 429 -28.25 18.10 -5.99
N TYR A 430 -27.90 17.64 -4.79
CA TYR A 430 -28.75 16.81 -3.95
C TYR A 430 -29.26 17.63 -2.78
N GLY A 431 -30.57 17.55 -2.50
CA GLY A 431 -31.19 18.28 -1.40
C GLY A 431 -32.67 17.96 -1.25
N SER A 432 -33.31 18.55 -0.25
CA SER A 432 -34.76 18.38 -0.01
C SER A 432 -35.62 18.86 -1.18
N ALA A 433 -35.13 19.83 -1.95
CA ALA A 433 -35.78 20.31 -3.18
C ALA A 433 -35.60 19.38 -4.39
N GLY A 434 -34.79 18.31 -4.28
CA GLY A 434 -34.55 17.38 -5.38
C GLY A 434 -35.77 16.53 -5.71
N ALA A 435 -36.35 16.74 -6.89
CA ALA A 435 -37.55 16.04 -7.34
C ALA A 435 -37.26 14.63 -7.89
N SER A 436 -36.05 14.39 -8.40
CA SER A 436 -35.71 13.10 -9.02
C SER A 436 -35.03 12.14 -8.06
N ARG A 437 -35.23 10.85 -8.28
CA ARG A 437 -34.58 9.74 -7.58
C ARG A 437 -33.81 8.90 -8.57
N PHE A 438 -32.89 8.08 -8.09
CA PHE A 438 -32.03 7.28 -8.94
C PHE A 438 -32.59 5.86 -9.13
N THR A 439 -32.45 5.35 -10.34
CA THR A 439 -32.59 3.92 -10.64
C THR A 439 -31.32 3.46 -11.32
N PRO A 440 -30.51 2.60 -10.66
CA PRO A 440 -29.34 2.04 -11.31
C PRO A 440 -29.76 1.01 -12.37
N VAL A 441 -28.98 0.89 -13.43
CA VAL A 441 -29.12 -0.17 -14.44
C VAL A 441 -27.81 -0.93 -14.56
N ALA A 442 -27.87 -2.18 -15.02
CA ALA A 442 -26.67 -2.91 -15.36
C ALA A 442 -25.86 -2.12 -16.41
N PRO A 443 -24.55 -1.90 -16.21
CA PRO A 443 -23.75 -1.11 -17.14
C PRO A 443 -23.89 -1.61 -18.59
N THR A 444 -24.38 -0.75 -19.49
CA THR A 444 -24.68 -1.13 -20.88
C THR A 444 -24.10 -0.12 -21.85
N ARG A 445 -23.46 -0.60 -22.92
CA ARG A 445 -22.90 0.26 -23.97
C ARG A 445 -23.99 0.79 -24.89
N LEU A 446 -24.07 2.11 -25.03
CA LEU A 446 -25.01 2.81 -25.91
C LEU A 446 -24.36 3.31 -27.20
N MET A 447 -23.09 3.71 -27.13
CA MET A 447 -22.34 4.23 -28.26
C MET A 447 -20.88 3.76 -28.21
N ASP A 448 -20.30 3.49 -29.37
CA ASP A 448 -18.86 3.21 -29.53
C ASP A 448 -18.46 3.57 -30.95
N THR A 449 -17.91 4.75 -31.18
CA THR A 449 -17.64 5.28 -32.53
C THR A 449 -16.56 4.52 -33.30
N ARG A 450 -15.83 3.62 -32.64
CA ARG A 450 -14.84 2.73 -33.29
C ARG A 450 -15.52 1.63 -34.10
N ILE A 451 -16.80 1.40 -33.83
CA ILE A 451 -17.69 0.49 -34.54
C ILE A 451 -18.98 1.26 -34.89
N PRO A 452 -19.84 0.81 -35.81
CA PRO A 452 -21.08 1.52 -36.12
C PRO A 452 -22.17 1.25 -35.05
N LEU A 453 -21.91 1.62 -33.80
CA LEU A 453 -22.84 1.48 -32.67
C LEU A 453 -23.21 2.86 -32.11
N GLY A 454 -24.48 3.24 -32.22
CA GLY A 454 -25.01 4.50 -31.67
C GLY A 454 -24.58 5.77 -32.43
N ALA A 455 -23.53 5.67 -33.25
CA ALA A 455 -23.00 6.72 -34.12
C ALA A 455 -22.39 6.08 -35.39
N PRO A 456 -22.28 6.82 -36.51
CA PRO A 456 -21.78 6.29 -37.77
C PRO A 456 -20.26 6.05 -37.79
N GLY A 457 -19.50 6.69 -36.89
CA GLY A 457 -18.06 6.54 -36.80
C GLY A 457 -17.39 7.61 -35.94
N ARG A 458 -16.06 7.67 -36.05
CA ARG A 458 -15.19 8.64 -35.35
C ARG A 458 -15.63 10.08 -35.57
N LEU A 459 -15.59 10.88 -34.50
CA LEU A 459 -16.03 12.28 -34.54
C LEU A 459 -14.93 13.22 -35.05
N SER A 460 -15.34 14.19 -35.85
CA SER A 460 -14.52 15.26 -36.42
C SER A 460 -14.40 16.46 -35.47
N PRO A 461 -13.41 17.35 -35.65
CA PRO A 461 -13.31 18.56 -34.85
C PRO A 461 -14.57 19.43 -35.00
N GLY A 462 -15.15 19.86 -33.89
CA GLY A 462 -16.36 20.68 -33.85
C GLY A 462 -17.66 19.91 -34.08
N GLU A 463 -17.61 18.58 -34.27
CA GLU A 463 -18.78 17.76 -34.49
C GLU A 463 -19.61 17.60 -33.22
N THR A 464 -20.93 17.50 -33.39
CA THR A 464 -21.87 17.09 -32.34
C THR A 464 -22.58 15.85 -32.81
N VAL A 465 -22.57 14.80 -31.99
CA VAL A 465 -23.34 13.58 -32.23
C VAL A 465 -24.52 13.51 -31.28
N GLU A 466 -25.68 13.17 -31.83
CA GLU A 466 -26.91 12.90 -31.08
C GLU A 466 -26.97 11.41 -30.71
N LEU A 467 -27.23 11.12 -29.44
CA LEU A 467 -27.33 9.78 -28.91
C LEU A 467 -28.70 9.58 -28.27
N GLN A 468 -29.52 8.69 -28.85
CA GLN A 468 -30.73 8.20 -28.19
C GLN A 468 -30.34 7.40 -26.94
N VAL A 469 -30.81 7.84 -25.77
CA VAL A 469 -30.57 7.15 -24.49
C VAL A 469 -31.79 6.42 -23.96
N THR A 470 -33.00 6.99 -24.13
CA THR A 470 -34.23 6.31 -23.71
C THR A 470 -34.59 5.16 -24.67
N GLY A 471 -35.27 4.14 -24.13
CA GLY A 471 -35.56 2.91 -24.86
C GLY A 471 -34.34 2.00 -25.08
N ARG A 472 -33.17 2.36 -24.52
CA ARG A 472 -31.92 1.61 -24.64
C ARG A 472 -31.28 1.40 -23.28
N GLY A 473 -30.54 0.30 -23.12
CA GLY A 473 -29.76 0.02 -21.90
C GLY A 473 -30.55 0.05 -20.58
N GLY A 474 -31.86 -0.24 -20.62
CA GLY A 474 -32.73 -0.22 -19.44
C GLY A 474 -33.27 1.17 -19.04
N VAL A 475 -33.01 2.21 -19.84
CA VAL A 475 -33.53 3.57 -19.59
C VAL A 475 -34.93 3.72 -20.19
N PRO A 476 -35.98 4.02 -19.40
CA PRO A 476 -37.33 4.24 -19.93
C PRO A 476 -37.48 5.64 -20.56
N ALA A 477 -38.60 5.90 -21.23
CA ALA A 477 -38.97 7.25 -21.66
C ALA A 477 -39.33 8.15 -20.46
N GLY A 478 -39.26 9.47 -20.63
CA GLY A 478 -39.68 10.44 -19.60
C GLY A 478 -38.74 10.57 -18.40
N VAL A 479 -37.50 10.11 -18.52
CA VAL A 479 -36.46 10.35 -17.50
C VAL A 479 -35.98 11.79 -17.56
N SER A 480 -35.62 12.35 -16.40
CA SER A 480 -35.11 13.73 -16.31
C SER A 480 -33.61 13.85 -16.56
N ALA A 481 -32.84 12.79 -16.28
CA ALA A 481 -31.39 12.76 -16.45
C ALA A 481 -30.88 11.32 -16.55
N VAL A 482 -29.69 11.13 -17.11
CA VAL A 482 -28.97 9.85 -17.19
C VAL A 482 -27.58 9.95 -16.57
N THR A 483 -27.06 8.82 -16.09
CA THR A 483 -25.68 8.67 -15.63
C THR A 483 -24.92 7.79 -16.61
N LEU A 484 -23.87 8.35 -17.20
CA LEU A 484 -23.07 7.78 -18.27
C LEU A 484 -21.61 7.71 -17.83
N ASN A 485 -20.88 6.71 -18.28
CA ASN A 485 -19.43 6.74 -18.35
C ASN A 485 -19.04 7.06 -19.79
N VAL A 486 -18.37 8.19 -20.01
CA VAL A 486 -17.95 8.65 -21.34
C VAL A 486 -16.44 8.52 -21.44
N THR A 487 -15.97 7.70 -22.38
CA THR A 487 -14.55 7.44 -22.60
C THR A 487 -14.10 7.98 -23.95
N SER A 488 -13.08 8.83 -23.95
CA SER A 488 -12.40 9.24 -25.19
C SER A 488 -11.19 8.36 -25.46
N THR A 489 -11.00 8.00 -26.73
CA THR A 489 -9.81 7.33 -27.25
C THR A 489 -9.42 7.93 -28.61
N ASP A 490 -8.17 7.71 -29.02
CA ASP A 490 -7.67 8.09 -30.35
C ASP A 490 -7.87 9.59 -30.68
N ALA A 491 -7.70 10.44 -29.66
CA ALA A 491 -7.73 11.89 -29.80
C ALA A 491 -6.54 12.39 -30.64
N SER A 492 -6.80 13.19 -31.67
CA SER A 492 -5.75 13.73 -32.54
C SER A 492 -5.04 14.96 -31.96
N THR A 493 -5.74 15.71 -31.11
CA THR A 493 -5.27 16.97 -30.51
C THR A 493 -5.78 17.07 -29.08
N LEU A 494 -5.23 18.02 -28.32
CA LEU A 494 -5.88 18.43 -27.07
C LEU A 494 -7.27 18.99 -27.37
N GLY A 495 -8.24 18.70 -26.51
CA GLY A 495 -9.59 19.21 -26.66
C GLY A 495 -10.47 18.94 -25.45
N TYR A 496 -11.78 19.09 -25.65
CA TYR A 496 -12.78 18.73 -24.66
C TYR A 496 -14.04 18.15 -25.31
N VAL A 497 -14.81 17.43 -24.49
CA VAL A 497 -16.14 16.92 -24.82
C VAL A 497 -17.14 17.55 -23.87
N THR A 498 -18.28 18.00 -24.41
CA THR A 498 -19.42 18.54 -23.64
C THR A 498 -20.64 17.67 -23.92
N VAL A 499 -21.32 17.23 -22.87
CA VAL A 499 -22.50 16.38 -22.93
C VAL A 499 -23.70 17.09 -22.31
N TYR A 500 -24.79 17.20 -23.06
CA TYR A 500 -25.96 18.02 -22.71
C TYR A 500 -27.24 17.48 -23.35
N ALA A 501 -28.42 17.94 -22.91
CA ALA A 501 -29.67 17.65 -23.60
C ALA A 501 -29.69 18.35 -24.97
N CYS A 502 -30.03 17.62 -26.04
CA CYS A 502 -30.03 18.13 -27.41
C CYS A 502 -31.03 19.26 -27.67
N ASP A 503 -32.11 19.34 -26.90
CA ASP A 503 -33.09 20.42 -26.97
C ASP A 503 -32.70 21.67 -26.15
N GLY A 504 -31.51 21.67 -25.54
CA GLY A 504 -30.93 22.79 -24.82
C GLY A 504 -29.75 23.44 -25.53
N GLU A 505 -29.35 24.63 -25.07
CA GLU A 505 -28.11 25.25 -25.51
C GLU A 505 -26.89 24.49 -24.99
N ARG A 506 -25.86 24.34 -25.84
CA ARG A 506 -24.60 23.71 -25.44
C ARG A 506 -23.93 24.51 -24.33
N PRO A 507 -23.70 23.93 -23.14
CA PRO A 507 -22.98 24.60 -22.06
C PRO A 507 -21.52 24.92 -22.42
N LEU A 508 -20.93 25.91 -21.75
CA LEU A 508 -19.51 26.27 -21.92
C LEU A 508 -18.55 25.42 -21.06
N VAL A 509 -19.09 24.45 -20.33
CA VAL A 509 -18.30 23.54 -19.46
C VAL A 509 -17.91 22.28 -20.22
N SER A 510 -16.81 21.64 -19.79
CA SER A 510 -16.34 20.37 -20.34
C SER A 510 -16.61 19.23 -19.37
N ASN A 511 -17.04 18.08 -19.91
CA ASN A 511 -17.11 16.83 -19.15
C ASN A 511 -15.80 16.06 -19.23
N LEU A 512 -15.15 16.01 -20.38
CA LEU A 512 -13.92 15.24 -20.59
C LEU A 512 -12.89 16.07 -21.34
N ASN A 513 -11.60 15.83 -21.13
CA ASN A 513 -10.51 16.53 -21.81
C ASN A 513 -9.60 15.54 -22.55
N PRO A 514 -9.98 15.14 -23.79
CA PRO A 514 -9.17 14.23 -24.59
C PRO A 514 -7.78 14.80 -24.89
N SER A 515 -6.78 13.92 -24.91
CA SER A 515 -5.41 14.24 -25.29
C SER A 515 -4.75 13.10 -26.07
N PRO A 516 -3.81 13.41 -26.99
CA PRO A 516 -3.16 12.38 -27.80
C PRO A 516 -2.46 11.30 -26.95
N GLY A 517 -2.66 10.04 -27.33
CA GLY A 517 -2.03 8.89 -26.66
C GLY A 517 -2.54 8.62 -25.24
N ARG A 518 -3.74 9.12 -24.89
CA ARG A 518 -4.42 8.83 -23.63
C ARG A 518 -5.82 8.31 -23.91
N VAL A 519 -6.21 7.27 -23.17
CA VAL A 519 -7.61 6.83 -23.07
C VAL A 519 -8.12 7.33 -21.73
N ARG A 520 -9.20 8.11 -21.72
CA ARG A 520 -9.74 8.70 -20.49
C ARG A 520 -11.23 8.52 -20.39
N PRO A 521 -11.73 7.88 -19.33
CA PRO A 521 -13.13 7.92 -18.97
C PRO A 521 -13.43 9.09 -18.05
N ASN A 522 -14.68 9.55 -18.06
CA ASN A 522 -15.25 10.36 -16.99
C ASN A 522 -16.73 10.03 -16.78
N LEU A 523 -17.19 10.06 -15.53
CA LEU A 523 -18.61 10.07 -15.21
C LEU A 523 -19.29 11.34 -15.75
N VAL A 524 -20.48 11.17 -16.29
CA VAL A 524 -21.35 12.24 -16.78
C VAL A 524 -22.74 12.01 -16.23
N MET A 525 -23.29 13.00 -15.56
CA MET A 525 -24.70 13.03 -15.17
C MET A 525 -25.33 14.22 -15.87
N THR A 526 -26.31 14.00 -16.74
CA THR A 526 -26.77 15.06 -17.65
C THR A 526 -28.28 14.98 -17.88
N PRO A 527 -28.98 16.11 -18.04
CA PRO A 527 -30.38 16.12 -18.46
C PRO A 527 -30.58 15.38 -19.78
N VAL A 528 -31.80 14.90 -19.99
CA VAL A 528 -32.21 14.25 -21.24
C VAL A 528 -33.27 15.12 -21.92
N SER A 529 -33.16 15.27 -23.25
CA SER A 529 -34.15 16.01 -24.05
C SER A 529 -35.54 15.39 -23.98
N GLY A 530 -36.57 16.14 -24.38
CA GLY A 530 -37.95 15.65 -24.43
C GLY A 530 -38.18 14.40 -25.30
N ASP A 531 -37.36 14.19 -26.33
CA ASP A 531 -37.36 13.01 -27.20
C ASP A 531 -36.47 11.85 -26.70
N GLY A 532 -35.80 12.05 -25.56
CA GLY A 532 -34.99 11.02 -24.93
C GLY A 532 -33.54 10.94 -25.43
N THR A 533 -33.00 12.01 -25.99
CA THR A 533 -31.64 12.11 -26.53
C THR A 533 -30.68 12.88 -25.62
N VAL A 534 -29.38 12.68 -25.83
CA VAL A 534 -28.29 13.54 -25.33
C VAL A 534 -27.32 13.83 -26.47
N CYS A 535 -26.72 15.02 -26.46
CA CYS A 535 -25.79 15.48 -27.47
C CYS A 535 -24.36 15.53 -26.91
N LEU A 536 -23.40 15.03 -27.69
CA LEU A 536 -21.99 15.03 -27.36
C LEU A 536 -21.23 15.87 -28.40
N PHE A 537 -20.76 17.04 -27.98
CA PHE A 537 -19.89 17.89 -28.78
C PHE A 537 -18.42 17.55 -28.50
N THR A 538 -17.57 17.54 -29.54
CA THR A 538 -16.11 17.42 -29.39
C THR A 538 -15.36 18.58 -30.05
N LEU A 539 -14.39 19.16 -29.35
CA LEU A 539 -13.53 20.21 -29.93
C LEU A 539 -12.53 19.64 -30.96
N GLY A 540 -11.95 18.48 -30.66
CA GLY A 540 -10.95 17.82 -31.50
C GLY A 540 -11.46 16.49 -32.04
N ALA A 541 -10.79 15.93 -33.05
CA ALA A 541 -11.16 14.61 -33.55
C ALA A 541 -10.83 13.54 -32.51
N THR A 542 -11.78 12.68 -32.20
CA THR A 542 -11.66 11.63 -31.17
C THR A 542 -12.70 10.54 -31.41
N ASP A 543 -12.41 9.35 -30.92
CA ASP A 543 -13.42 8.32 -30.73
C ASP A 543 -14.03 8.43 -29.33
N LEU A 544 -15.34 8.15 -29.23
CA LEU A 544 -16.09 8.14 -27.98
C LEU A 544 -16.77 6.78 -27.76
N VAL A 545 -16.69 6.31 -26.51
CA VAL A 545 -17.43 5.15 -26.02
C VAL A 545 -18.30 5.61 -24.87
N VAL A 546 -19.60 5.32 -24.92
CA VAL A 546 -20.57 5.78 -23.92
C VAL A 546 -21.35 4.60 -23.38
N ASP A 547 -21.19 4.39 -22.07
CA ASP A 547 -21.85 3.32 -21.32
C ASP A 547 -22.84 3.95 -20.31
N VAL A 548 -24.08 3.48 -20.25
CA VAL A 548 -25.08 3.92 -19.26
C VAL A 548 -25.01 3.08 -18.00
N THR A 549 -25.19 3.72 -16.84
CA THR A 549 -25.13 3.08 -15.50
C THR A 549 -26.38 3.32 -14.65
N GLY A 550 -27.23 4.27 -15.05
CA GLY A 550 -28.48 4.58 -14.35
C GLY A 550 -29.20 5.78 -14.94
N TYR A 551 -30.36 6.08 -14.38
CA TYR A 551 -31.17 7.24 -14.75
C TYR A 551 -31.86 7.85 -13.54
N LEU A 552 -32.33 9.09 -13.71
CA LEU A 552 -33.07 9.81 -12.69
C LEU A 552 -34.44 10.23 -13.21
N SER A 553 -35.46 9.96 -12.40
CA SER A 553 -36.84 10.33 -12.69
C SER A 553 -37.60 10.63 -11.40
N ALA A 554 -38.75 11.30 -11.50
CA ALA A 554 -39.65 11.50 -10.37
C ALA A 554 -40.31 10.19 -9.89
N GLY A 555 -40.39 9.17 -10.76
CA GLY A 555 -40.97 7.85 -10.44
C GLY A 555 -39.97 6.83 -9.86
N SER A 556 -38.68 7.14 -9.88
CA SER A 556 -37.64 6.31 -9.27
C SER A 556 -37.73 6.37 -7.72
N THR A 557 -37.10 5.41 -7.03
CA THR A 557 -37.17 5.34 -5.55
C THR A 557 -35.85 5.60 -4.84
N GLY A 558 -34.69 5.40 -5.50
CA GLY A 558 -33.39 5.50 -4.85
C GLY A 558 -33.09 6.92 -4.36
N VAL A 559 -33.03 7.10 -3.05
CA VAL A 559 -32.61 8.34 -2.39
C VAL A 559 -31.11 8.31 -2.11
N PHE A 560 -30.41 9.42 -2.34
CA PHE A 560 -28.97 9.48 -2.14
C PHE A 560 -28.63 9.87 -0.71
N THR A 561 -27.81 9.07 -0.01
CA THR A 561 -27.20 9.47 1.26
C THR A 561 -25.74 9.85 1.02
N PRO A 562 -25.38 11.14 1.17
CA PRO A 562 -24.01 11.59 1.03
C PRO A 562 -23.19 11.23 2.28
N THR A 563 -22.00 10.66 2.09
CA THR A 563 -21.03 10.43 3.17
C THR A 563 -19.78 11.25 2.91
N GLU A 564 -19.06 11.62 3.97
CA GLU A 564 -17.65 11.99 3.83
C GLU A 564 -16.93 10.89 3.03
N PRO A 565 -16.18 11.25 1.97
CA PRO A 565 -15.46 10.26 1.20
C PRO A 565 -14.54 9.46 2.11
N PHE A 566 -14.54 8.14 1.98
CA PHE A 566 -13.61 7.31 2.74
C PHE A 566 -13.10 6.17 1.88
N ARG A 567 -11.87 5.74 2.17
CA ARG A 567 -11.22 4.68 1.44
C ARG A 567 -11.80 3.34 1.84
N PHE A 568 -12.64 2.80 0.97
CA PHE A 568 -13.28 1.51 1.16
C PHE A 568 -12.30 0.39 0.77
N LEU A 569 -11.76 0.38 -0.45
CA LEU A 569 -10.80 -0.63 -0.87
C LEU A 569 -9.48 0.01 -1.30
N ASP A 570 -8.38 -0.64 -0.97
CA ASP A 570 -7.07 -0.32 -1.53
C ASP A 570 -6.25 -1.61 -1.60
N THR A 571 -6.14 -2.14 -2.81
CA THR A 571 -5.40 -3.39 -3.05
C THR A 571 -3.90 -3.28 -2.82
N ARG A 572 -3.36 -2.07 -2.60
CA ARG A 572 -1.95 -1.88 -2.18
C ARG A 572 -1.76 -2.19 -0.70
N GLU A 573 -2.82 -2.09 0.09
CA GLU A 573 -2.73 -2.25 1.53
C GLU A 573 -2.53 -3.72 1.90
N ARG A 574 -1.38 -4.00 2.51
CA ARG A 574 -0.95 -5.36 2.84
C ARG A 574 -1.59 -5.90 4.13
N LEU A 575 -2.19 -5.01 4.92
CA LEU A 575 -2.40 -5.21 6.36
C LEU A 575 -3.83 -4.95 6.80
N SER A 576 -4.63 -4.30 5.97
CA SER A 576 -6.04 -4.11 6.25
C SER A 576 -6.83 -5.29 5.69
N THR A 577 -6.93 -6.36 6.49
CA THR A 577 -7.85 -7.48 6.21
C THR A 577 -9.32 -7.04 6.22
N GLU A 578 -9.63 -5.91 6.89
CA GLU A 578 -10.95 -5.28 6.97
C GLU A 578 -11.36 -4.51 5.71
N MET A 579 -10.44 -4.20 4.79
CA MET A 579 -10.76 -3.60 3.48
C MET A 579 -11.36 -4.60 2.50
N ASN A 580 -12.29 -5.42 2.98
CA ASN A 580 -13.19 -6.25 2.22
C ASN A 580 -12.50 -7.11 1.15
N GLY A 581 -11.52 -7.89 1.62
CA GLY A 581 -10.86 -8.89 0.78
C GLY A 581 -9.89 -8.31 -0.25
N GLY A 582 -9.33 -7.11 -0.02
CA GLY A 582 -8.16 -6.65 -0.76
C GLY A 582 -7.14 -7.77 -0.93
N THR A 583 -6.34 -7.70 -1.99
CA THR A 583 -5.37 -8.71 -2.41
C THR A 583 -4.21 -8.95 -1.42
N GLY A 584 -4.30 -8.50 -0.17
CA GLY A 584 -3.24 -8.55 0.83
C GLY A 584 -2.00 -7.80 0.35
N GLY A 585 -2.22 -6.62 -0.26
CA GLY A 585 -1.18 -5.79 -0.87
C GLY A 585 -0.58 -6.34 -2.17
N ASN A 586 -1.17 -7.39 -2.76
CA ASN A 586 -0.74 -7.89 -4.07
C ASN A 586 -1.49 -7.15 -5.20
N VAL A 587 -0.99 -7.18 -6.43
CA VAL A 587 -1.77 -6.63 -7.56
C VAL A 587 -2.99 -7.52 -7.82
N LEU A 588 -4.12 -6.92 -8.24
CA LEU A 588 -5.22 -7.67 -8.84
C LEU A 588 -4.73 -8.16 -10.19
N GLY A 589 -4.60 -9.48 -10.37
CA GLY A 589 -4.00 -10.08 -11.56
C GLY A 589 -4.80 -9.77 -12.83
N GLY A 590 -4.11 -9.73 -13.97
CA GLY A 590 -4.77 -9.59 -15.27
C GLY A 590 -5.69 -10.77 -15.52
N GLY A 591 -6.90 -10.51 -16.01
CA GLY A 591 -7.91 -11.54 -16.20
C GLY A 591 -8.74 -11.84 -14.93
N GLN A 592 -8.38 -11.30 -13.76
CA GLN A 592 -9.05 -11.61 -12.50
C GLN A 592 -10.20 -10.66 -12.20
N THR A 593 -11.16 -11.17 -11.42
CA THR A 593 -12.27 -10.40 -10.87
C THR A 593 -12.20 -10.44 -9.34
N LEU A 594 -12.23 -9.27 -8.72
CA LEU A 594 -12.37 -9.09 -7.29
C LEU A 594 -13.84 -8.85 -6.95
N ARG A 595 -14.41 -9.67 -6.06
CA ARG A 595 -15.76 -9.45 -5.50
C ARG A 595 -15.64 -8.69 -4.18
N ILE A 596 -16.44 -7.65 -4.01
CA ILE A 596 -16.37 -6.71 -2.90
C ILE A 596 -17.77 -6.56 -2.30
N GLN A 597 -17.98 -6.94 -1.04
CA GLN A 597 -19.28 -6.83 -0.37
C GLN A 597 -19.56 -5.40 0.14
N ILE A 598 -20.21 -4.52 -0.62
CA ILE A 598 -20.34 -3.12 -0.22
C ILE A 598 -21.48 -2.91 0.79
N ALA A 599 -22.69 -3.36 0.46
CA ALA A 599 -23.84 -3.17 1.35
C ALA A 599 -23.67 -3.96 2.65
N GLY A 600 -24.04 -3.35 3.77
CA GLY A 600 -23.93 -3.94 5.11
C GLY A 600 -22.51 -3.93 5.69
N GLN A 601 -21.55 -3.29 5.00
CA GLN A 601 -20.16 -3.20 5.46
C GLN A 601 -19.77 -1.76 5.74
N ARG A 602 -19.00 -1.57 6.83
CA ARG A 602 -18.36 -0.29 7.20
C ARG A 602 -19.29 0.92 7.12
N GLY A 603 -20.50 0.78 7.66
CA GLY A 603 -21.49 1.85 7.75
C GLY A 603 -22.34 2.06 6.50
N VAL A 604 -22.07 1.36 5.38
CA VAL A 604 -23.00 1.33 4.25
C VAL A 604 -24.19 0.43 4.62
N PRO A 605 -25.45 0.90 4.52
CA PRO A 605 -26.64 0.11 4.84
C PRO A 605 -26.73 -1.18 4.02
N SER A 606 -27.30 -2.24 4.61
CA SER A 606 -27.48 -3.53 3.93
C SER A 606 -28.50 -3.52 2.80
N ASP A 607 -29.38 -2.52 2.78
CA ASP A 607 -30.40 -2.31 1.74
C ASP A 607 -29.92 -1.44 0.58
N ALA A 608 -28.70 -0.89 0.62
CA ALA A 608 -28.12 -0.11 -0.46
C ALA A 608 -28.19 -0.86 -1.80
N LYS A 609 -28.76 -0.21 -2.81
CA LYS A 609 -28.97 -0.74 -4.17
C LYS A 609 -27.96 -0.22 -5.19
N ALA A 610 -27.35 0.92 -4.90
CA ALA A 610 -26.26 1.47 -5.70
C ALA A 610 -25.27 2.23 -4.80
N VAL A 611 -24.05 2.39 -5.30
CA VAL A 611 -22.98 3.10 -4.61
C VAL A 611 -22.40 4.18 -5.51
N SER A 612 -22.10 5.34 -4.93
CA SER A 612 -21.26 6.36 -5.55
C SER A 612 -19.83 6.15 -5.08
N ILE A 613 -18.93 5.97 -6.03
CA ILE A 613 -17.51 5.74 -5.77
C ILE A 613 -16.64 6.66 -6.61
N ASN A 614 -15.42 6.87 -6.15
CA ASN A 614 -14.28 7.13 -7.01
C ASN A 614 -13.43 5.87 -7.13
N LEU A 615 -13.26 5.36 -8.35
CA LEU A 615 -12.42 4.20 -8.65
C LEU A 615 -11.09 4.69 -9.21
N THR A 616 -10.01 4.40 -8.50
CA THR A 616 -8.65 4.71 -8.95
C THR A 616 -7.89 3.44 -9.30
N VAL A 617 -7.28 3.44 -10.49
CA VAL A 617 -6.36 2.41 -10.95
C VAL A 617 -4.95 2.95 -10.80
N THR A 618 -4.01 2.17 -10.26
CA THR A 618 -2.60 2.57 -10.12
C THR A 618 -1.66 1.38 -10.31
N ASP A 619 -0.38 1.69 -10.58
CA ASP A 619 0.71 0.71 -10.73
C ASP A 619 0.38 -0.41 -11.73
N ALA A 620 -0.36 -0.07 -12.78
CA ALA A 620 -0.70 -0.98 -13.85
C ALA A 620 0.55 -1.40 -14.63
N LEU A 621 0.73 -2.71 -14.84
CA LEU A 621 1.85 -3.27 -15.60
C LEU A 621 1.68 -3.15 -17.13
N GLY A 622 0.49 -2.75 -17.60
CA GLY A 622 0.16 -2.60 -19.01
C GLY A 622 -1.00 -1.61 -19.21
N ALA A 623 -1.21 -1.17 -20.45
CA ALA A 623 -2.39 -0.39 -20.79
C ALA A 623 -3.63 -1.30 -20.84
N GLY A 624 -4.74 -0.86 -20.24
CA GLY A 624 -5.92 -1.69 -20.12
C GLY A 624 -7.13 -0.95 -19.58
N TYR A 625 -8.07 -1.72 -19.04
CA TYR A 625 -9.27 -1.20 -18.42
C TYR A 625 -9.68 -2.05 -17.21
N VAL A 626 -10.44 -1.42 -16.34
CA VAL A 626 -11.16 -2.04 -15.23
C VAL A 626 -12.65 -1.91 -15.51
N THR A 627 -13.41 -2.98 -15.26
CA THR A 627 -14.87 -2.99 -15.34
C THR A 627 -15.41 -3.22 -13.93
N ALA A 628 -16.33 -2.36 -13.47
CA ALA A 628 -17.05 -2.55 -12.21
C ALA A 628 -18.56 -2.72 -12.47
N TRP A 629 -19.18 -3.74 -11.88
CA TRP A 629 -20.58 -4.12 -12.15
C TRP A 629 -21.22 -4.89 -10.97
N PRO A 630 -22.55 -5.13 -10.93
CA PRO A 630 -23.26 -5.72 -9.80
C PRO A 630 -23.07 -7.25 -9.71
N CYS A 631 -21.87 -7.74 -10.04
CA CYS A 631 -21.54 -9.16 -10.18
C CYS A 631 -22.46 -9.90 -11.17
N GLY A 632 -22.31 -11.22 -11.28
CA GLY A 632 -22.97 -12.02 -12.32
C GLY A 632 -22.22 -11.92 -13.65
N GLU A 633 -22.95 -11.90 -14.77
CA GLU A 633 -22.36 -11.79 -16.10
C GLU A 633 -21.64 -10.45 -16.26
N ARG A 634 -20.36 -10.51 -16.67
CA ARG A 634 -19.54 -9.30 -16.84
C ARG A 634 -19.97 -8.57 -18.12
N PRO A 635 -20.34 -7.28 -18.05
CA PRO A 635 -20.68 -6.50 -19.23
C PRO A 635 -19.43 -6.21 -20.09
N THR A 636 -19.65 -5.76 -21.33
CA THR A 636 -18.58 -5.32 -22.25
C THR A 636 -18.13 -3.88 -22.01
N THR A 637 -18.63 -3.23 -20.97
CA THR A 637 -18.34 -1.85 -20.60
C THR A 637 -17.01 -1.73 -19.84
N SER A 638 -16.49 -0.51 -19.73
CA SER A 638 -15.35 -0.22 -18.85
C SER A 638 -15.71 0.91 -17.90
N THR A 639 -15.18 0.85 -16.68
CA THR A 639 -15.32 1.91 -15.67
C THR A 639 -14.10 2.81 -15.66
N ALA A 640 -12.88 2.25 -15.72
CA ALA A 640 -11.65 3.03 -15.82
C ALA A 640 -10.77 2.48 -16.95
N ASN A 641 -10.13 3.37 -17.71
CA ASN A 641 -9.23 3.04 -18.81
C ASN A 641 -7.90 3.73 -18.54
N TYR A 642 -6.80 3.03 -18.73
CA TYR A 642 -5.50 3.49 -18.25
C TYR A 642 -4.37 3.01 -19.17
N ASN A 643 -3.30 3.80 -19.18
CA ASN A 643 -2.01 3.41 -19.74
C ASN A 643 -1.12 2.84 -18.62
N ALA A 644 -0.05 2.11 -18.97
CA ALA A 644 0.88 1.56 -17.98
C ALA A 644 1.44 2.67 -17.07
N THR A 645 1.62 2.34 -15.78
CA THR A 645 2.21 3.19 -14.72
C THR A 645 1.51 4.54 -14.45
N GLN A 646 0.31 4.78 -15.00
CA GLN A 646 -0.42 6.04 -14.78
C GLN A 646 -1.60 5.83 -13.84
N PRO A 647 -1.69 6.57 -12.72
CA PRO A 647 -2.89 6.52 -11.92
C PRO A 647 -4.04 7.22 -12.66
N VAL A 648 -5.17 6.54 -12.78
CA VAL A 648 -6.39 7.09 -13.38
C VAL A 648 -7.52 6.93 -12.39
N SER A 649 -8.14 8.04 -12.01
CA SER A 649 -9.35 8.09 -11.19
C SER A 649 -10.56 8.32 -12.08
N ASN A 650 -11.63 7.58 -11.85
CA ASN A 650 -12.94 7.85 -12.44
C ASN A 650 -14.05 7.72 -11.40
N GLY A 651 -14.90 8.74 -11.28
CA GLY A 651 -16.15 8.63 -10.56
C GLY A 651 -17.05 7.59 -11.20
N ALA A 652 -17.89 6.93 -10.41
CA ALA A 652 -18.87 6.01 -10.92
C ALA A 652 -20.09 5.93 -9.99
N GLN A 653 -21.27 5.78 -10.60
CA GLN A 653 -22.51 5.46 -9.91
C GLN A 653 -22.93 4.07 -10.38
N LEU A 654 -22.83 3.06 -9.52
CA LEU A 654 -22.93 1.66 -9.93
C LEU A 654 -24.01 0.92 -9.15
N PRO A 655 -24.81 0.05 -9.81
CA PRO A 655 -25.66 -0.90 -9.09
C PRO A 655 -24.81 -1.83 -8.22
N LEU A 656 -25.40 -2.25 -7.10
CA LEU A 656 -24.94 -3.38 -6.32
C LEU A 656 -25.75 -4.63 -6.68
N ALA A 657 -25.13 -5.80 -6.53
CA ALA A 657 -25.81 -7.09 -6.61
C ALA A 657 -26.96 -7.17 -5.60
N ALA A 658 -27.86 -8.15 -5.76
CA ALA A 658 -28.97 -8.34 -4.83
C ALA A 658 -28.52 -8.56 -3.37
N ASP A 659 -27.34 -9.15 -3.18
CA ASP A 659 -26.70 -9.34 -1.88
C ASP A 659 -25.81 -8.16 -1.45
N GLY A 660 -25.72 -7.09 -2.25
CA GLY A 660 -24.96 -5.88 -1.94
C GLY A 660 -23.52 -5.86 -2.45
N ALA A 661 -23.10 -6.85 -3.24
CA ALA A 661 -21.74 -6.94 -3.75
C ALA A 661 -21.50 -6.11 -5.03
N LEU A 662 -20.24 -5.72 -5.25
CA LEU A 662 -19.71 -5.15 -6.47
C LEU A 662 -18.55 -6.03 -6.96
N CYS A 663 -18.50 -6.33 -8.26
CA CYS A 663 -17.40 -7.06 -8.87
C CYS A 663 -16.54 -6.11 -9.70
N VAL A 664 -15.23 -6.28 -9.62
CA VAL A 664 -14.24 -5.45 -10.30
C VAL A 664 -13.26 -6.34 -11.05
N PHE A 665 -13.26 -6.26 -12.38
CA PHE A 665 -12.39 -7.00 -13.28
C PHE A 665 -11.24 -6.13 -13.71
N SER A 666 -10.03 -6.69 -13.77
CA SER A 666 -8.89 -6.03 -14.38
C SER A 666 -8.38 -6.79 -15.61
N LEU A 667 -8.15 -6.07 -16.72
CA LEU A 667 -7.53 -6.65 -17.91
C LEU A 667 -6.06 -7.02 -17.67
N TRP A 668 -5.31 -6.13 -17.01
CA TRP A 668 -3.88 -6.29 -16.72
C TRP A 668 -3.60 -6.23 -15.21
N PRO A 669 -2.49 -6.82 -14.71
CA PRO A 669 -2.14 -6.69 -13.31
C PRO A 669 -2.06 -5.23 -12.88
N THR A 670 -2.86 -4.84 -11.88
CA THR A 670 -2.97 -3.46 -11.41
C THR A 670 -3.46 -3.40 -9.98
N HIS A 671 -3.21 -2.28 -9.30
CA HIS A 671 -3.90 -1.95 -8.08
C HIS A 671 -5.17 -1.16 -8.36
N VAL A 672 -6.24 -1.54 -7.66
CA VAL A 672 -7.51 -0.80 -7.59
C VAL A 672 -7.66 -0.21 -6.19
N VAL A 673 -8.09 1.05 -6.15
CA VAL A 673 -8.53 1.79 -4.97
C VAL A 673 -9.98 2.22 -5.20
N ILE A 674 -10.84 2.02 -4.20
CA ILE A 674 -12.24 2.45 -4.23
C ILE A 674 -12.48 3.33 -3.02
N ASP A 675 -12.79 4.58 -3.28
CA ASP A 675 -13.28 5.51 -2.28
C ASP A 675 -14.80 5.63 -2.41
N VAL A 676 -15.54 5.47 -1.32
CA VAL A 676 -17.01 5.60 -1.30
C VAL A 676 -17.37 7.00 -0.83
N ASN A 677 -18.26 7.67 -1.58
CA ASN A 677 -18.72 9.03 -1.28
C ASN A 677 -20.25 9.14 -1.10
N GLY A 678 -20.98 8.02 -1.24
CA GLY A 678 -22.40 7.92 -0.92
C GLY A 678 -23.04 6.64 -1.46
N TRP A 679 -24.33 6.45 -1.20
CA TRP A 679 -25.11 5.31 -1.69
C TRP A 679 -26.57 5.69 -1.93
N TRP A 680 -27.26 4.85 -2.71
CA TRP A 680 -28.71 4.90 -2.87
C TRP A 680 -29.36 3.68 -2.25
N SER A 681 -30.40 3.91 -1.45
CA SER A 681 -31.25 2.90 -0.81
C SER A 681 -32.68 3.00 -1.33
#